data_AF-A0A2T0PZT8-F1
#
_entry.id   AF-A0A2T0PZT8-F1
#
_cell.length_a   1.000
_cell.length_b   1.000
_cell.length_c   1.000
_cell.angle_alpha   90.00
_cell.angle_beta   90.00
_cell.angle_gamma   90.00
#
_symmetry.space_group_name_H-M   'P 1'
#
loop_
_entity.id
_entity.type
_entity.pdbx_description
1 polymer ?
#
loop_
_entity_poly.entity_id
_entity_poly.type
_entity_poly.pdbx_seq_one_letter_code
_entity_poly.pdbx_strand_id
1 'polypeptide(L)'
;MPPDALPAAPQDPPGAGPAEWVDLRRVFRTGWILGVRNITGIIAVSGVLTAFLVLHPAGAVAGVREDGFGESNATLLVLVLLFSGMFLLAGLSVAGLIIVWAPRTLARQGVAAGRGGLTLLEEARWWTRRRVLHLPWEQVRAVESRAADRRRPGVPAGSYMLVVHLEREPPRVKLPAWAVRAAPHEEGPDGVPRGGHSRVVVTTPGGEHGRLLGAIGAVRPDLLTDAARDRAAPAPAAHAAPPPDPAPPPGPPPSWGAESPWAADGMLGRLELRRAGIARWVAYCVVAVSVTASFGYVGFVLLAAFGDGTTPAGGPAVLWGLGAAALAALLVPVAYVPRLWARQAIELTERGIDLVRRPLWWSRGHTAHIPWTDVRAIVPSGRSDGLDDHIELFLRQAPQEPRLPGWAVFVPAGEPRRDRAVSLPRVVLGLRAPVEQRRLERMLRGARPDLFDPPAPDGGSVPAGLAQWVDLGRRRLGAWTVALLVPLAYIVAVTALLALEPDPAVWAGPVAMVLLCAAVVARLVQVAPRLFTRQGVSVHAAGVTLVQEPSLWFPGRVAHLRWDEIAAVRERTAVTLDSLFDRARGSDLVVDVFLRTPGRAGPVPTWARVHPHEAEVPPATPAAPLTRIRIAPGHHRQPALVQALRAARPELLQGG
;
A
#
# COMPACT_ATOMS: atom_id res chain seq x y z
N MET A 1 -26.85 -29.06 24.62
CA MET A 1 -27.81 -28.87 23.51
C MET A 1 -27.40 -29.81 22.39
N PRO A 2 -28.29 -30.70 21.92
CA PRO A 2 -27.99 -31.52 20.76
C PRO A 2 -27.80 -30.60 19.54
N PRO A 3 -26.96 -30.97 18.56
CA PRO A 3 -26.82 -30.18 17.34
C PRO A 3 -28.15 -30.23 16.59
N ASP A 4 -28.80 -29.07 16.45
CA ASP A 4 -29.94 -28.91 15.55
C ASP A 4 -29.55 -29.45 14.17
N ALA A 5 -30.28 -30.46 13.71
CA ALA A 5 -30.12 -31.02 12.38
C ALA A 5 -30.34 -29.89 11.37
N LEU A 6 -29.24 -29.38 10.81
CA LEU A 6 -29.27 -28.41 9.72
C LEU A 6 -30.18 -28.97 8.61
N PRO A 7 -31.08 -28.16 8.04
CA PRO A 7 -31.92 -28.61 6.94
C PRO A 7 -31.04 -29.19 5.84
N ALA A 8 -31.39 -30.40 5.38
CA ALA A 8 -30.71 -31.06 4.28
C ALA A 8 -30.57 -30.07 3.12
N ALA A 9 -29.38 -30.03 2.51
CA ALA A 9 -29.14 -29.18 1.35
C ALA A 9 -30.27 -29.41 0.34
N PRO A 10 -30.88 -28.35 -0.24
CA PRO A 10 -31.94 -28.52 -1.21
C PRO A 10 -31.45 -29.49 -2.29
N GLN A 11 -32.09 -30.66 -2.37
CA GLN A 11 -31.84 -31.59 -3.46
C GLN A 11 -32.37 -30.89 -4.71
N ASP A 12 -31.50 -30.70 -5.70
CA ASP A 12 -31.91 -30.13 -6.97
C ASP A 12 -33.10 -30.93 -7.51
N PRO A 13 -34.18 -30.27 -7.96
CA PRO A 13 -35.33 -30.97 -8.50
C PRO A 13 -34.86 -31.85 -9.66
N PRO A 14 -35.31 -33.13 -9.72
CA PRO A 14 -34.89 -34.05 -10.77
C PRO A 14 -35.23 -33.45 -12.14
N GLY A 15 -34.20 -33.09 -12.92
CA GLY A 15 -34.34 -32.43 -14.23
C GLY A 15 -33.81 -30.98 -14.33
N ALA A 16 -33.23 -30.41 -13.27
CA ALA A 16 -32.45 -29.19 -13.40
C ALA A 16 -31.15 -29.49 -14.17
N GLY A 17 -30.98 -28.91 -15.37
CA GLY A 17 -29.70 -28.97 -16.09
C GLY A 17 -28.57 -28.43 -15.19
N PRO A 18 -27.31 -28.88 -15.39
CA PRO A 18 -26.21 -28.56 -14.50
C PRO A 18 -26.07 -27.04 -14.38
N ALA A 19 -26.32 -26.50 -13.18
CA ALA A 19 -26.09 -25.09 -12.91
C ALA A 19 -24.61 -24.78 -13.21
N GLU A 20 -24.37 -23.79 -14.07
CA GLU A 20 -23.00 -23.42 -14.42
C GLU A 20 -22.35 -22.76 -13.20
N TRP A 21 -21.39 -23.48 -12.61
CA TRP A 21 -20.68 -23.06 -11.42
C TRP A 21 -19.42 -22.28 -11.81
N VAL A 22 -19.36 -21.01 -11.41
CA VAL A 22 -18.20 -20.15 -11.66
C VAL A 22 -17.30 -20.10 -10.42
N ASP A 23 -16.13 -20.74 -10.49
CA ASP A 23 -15.18 -20.89 -9.38
C ASP A 23 -14.28 -19.65 -9.22
N LEU A 24 -14.45 -18.91 -8.13
CA LEU A 24 -13.71 -17.69 -7.82
C LEU A 24 -12.33 -17.95 -7.18
N ARG A 25 -11.92 -19.21 -6.97
CA ARG A 25 -10.65 -19.55 -6.28
C ARG A 25 -9.39 -19.03 -6.95
N ARG A 26 -9.39 -18.78 -8.27
CA ARG A 26 -8.18 -18.29 -8.99
C ARG A 26 -7.68 -16.94 -8.45
N VAL A 27 -8.57 -16.05 -8.03
CA VAL A 27 -8.19 -14.71 -7.50
C VAL A 27 -7.46 -14.82 -6.16
N PHE A 28 -7.99 -15.66 -5.27
CA PHE A 28 -7.42 -15.85 -3.94
C PHE A 28 -6.15 -16.70 -3.95
N ARG A 29 -6.06 -17.66 -4.89
CA ARG A 29 -4.90 -18.54 -5.04
C ARG A 29 -3.63 -17.75 -5.37
N THR A 30 -3.69 -16.74 -6.24
CA THR A 30 -2.50 -15.97 -6.62
C THR A 30 -1.94 -15.14 -5.46
N GLY A 31 -2.81 -14.42 -4.73
CA GLY A 31 -2.39 -13.67 -3.54
C GLY A 31 -1.89 -14.57 -2.40
N TRP A 32 -2.52 -15.73 -2.21
CA TRP A 32 -2.14 -16.71 -1.20
C TRP A 32 -0.81 -17.41 -1.52
N ILE A 33 -0.59 -17.83 -2.77
CA ILE A 33 0.69 -18.43 -3.21
C ILE A 33 1.84 -17.45 -2.96
N LEU A 34 1.65 -16.15 -3.22
CA LEU A 34 2.64 -15.12 -2.93
C LEU A 34 2.94 -14.96 -1.43
N GLY A 35 1.91 -14.99 -0.58
CA GLY A 35 2.06 -14.92 0.87
C GLY A 35 2.74 -16.16 1.46
N VAL A 36 2.25 -17.35 1.11
CA VAL A 36 2.80 -18.63 1.56
C VAL A 36 4.24 -18.80 1.07
N ARG A 37 4.55 -18.51 -0.19
CA ARG A 37 5.91 -18.69 -0.72
C ARG A 37 6.95 -17.80 -0.05
N ASN A 38 6.62 -16.56 0.31
CA ASN A 38 7.52 -15.70 1.09
C ASN A 38 7.74 -16.25 2.51
N ILE A 39 6.67 -16.75 3.14
CA ILE A 39 6.72 -17.33 4.47
C ILE A 39 7.50 -18.65 4.47
N THR A 40 7.28 -19.53 3.49
CA THR A 40 8.00 -20.79 3.33
C THR A 40 9.49 -20.56 3.05
N GLY A 41 9.84 -19.50 2.31
CA GLY A 41 11.25 -19.10 2.14
C GLY A 41 11.91 -18.70 3.45
N ILE A 42 11.21 -17.92 4.30
CA ILE A 42 11.71 -17.54 5.63
C ILE A 42 11.85 -18.77 6.54
N ILE A 43 10.86 -19.67 6.54
CA ILE A 43 10.91 -20.93 7.31
C ILE A 43 12.04 -21.84 6.82
N ALA A 44 12.22 -21.99 5.51
CA ALA A 44 13.26 -22.84 4.95
C ALA A 44 14.67 -22.32 5.27
N VAL A 45 14.91 -21.01 5.11
CA VAL A 45 16.19 -20.38 5.48
C VAL A 45 16.42 -20.51 6.99
N SER A 46 15.38 -20.29 7.80
CA SER A 46 15.47 -20.44 9.25
C SER A 46 15.78 -21.88 9.66
N GLY A 47 15.08 -22.86 9.08
CA GLY A 47 15.27 -24.29 9.37
C GLY A 47 16.63 -24.80 8.93
N VAL A 48 17.16 -24.34 7.79
CA VAL A 48 18.54 -24.64 7.37
C VAL A 48 19.54 -24.04 8.36
N LEU A 49 19.31 -22.82 8.84
CA LEU A 49 20.16 -22.18 9.85
C LEU A 49 20.11 -22.93 11.19
N THR A 50 18.93 -23.35 11.64
CA THR A 50 18.75 -24.16 12.86
C THR A 50 19.41 -25.53 12.72
N ALA A 51 19.20 -26.22 11.60
CA ALA A 51 19.83 -27.50 11.33
C ALA A 51 21.36 -27.38 11.31
N PHE A 52 21.89 -26.33 10.68
CA PHE A 52 23.32 -26.03 10.71
C PHE A 52 23.82 -25.79 12.14
N LEU A 53 23.13 -24.97 12.93
CA LEU A 53 23.49 -24.68 14.33
C LEU A 53 23.37 -25.88 15.28
N VAL A 54 22.51 -26.86 14.98
CA VAL A 54 22.34 -28.08 15.80
C VAL A 54 23.28 -29.20 15.37
N LEU A 55 23.49 -29.38 14.07
CA LEU A 55 24.34 -30.45 13.52
C LEU A 55 25.84 -30.14 13.66
N HIS A 56 26.24 -28.87 13.61
CA HIS A 56 27.64 -28.49 13.72
C HIS A 56 28.27 -28.75 15.11
N PRO A 57 27.61 -28.49 16.25
CA PRO A 57 28.15 -28.87 17.55
C PRO A 57 28.06 -30.38 17.80
N ALA A 58 27.08 -31.10 17.24
CA ALA A 58 26.97 -32.56 17.41
C ALA A 58 28.19 -33.32 16.84
N GLY A 59 28.78 -32.83 15.74
CA GLY A 59 30.03 -33.38 15.20
C GLY A 59 31.27 -33.06 16.05
N ALA A 60 31.28 -31.93 16.77
CA ALA A 60 32.37 -31.56 17.67
C ALA A 60 32.29 -32.31 19.02
N VAL A 61 31.09 -32.60 19.50
CA VAL A 61 30.85 -33.32 20.78
C VAL A 61 31.22 -34.80 20.71
N ALA A 62 31.14 -35.43 19.53
CA ALA A 62 31.51 -36.84 19.35
C ALA A 62 33.00 -37.14 19.54
N GLY A 63 33.86 -36.11 19.60
CA GLY A 63 35.32 -36.25 19.81
C GLY A 63 35.83 -35.91 21.20
N VAL A 64 34.96 -35.49 22.13
CA VAL A 64 35.37 -35.04 23.47
C VAL A 64 35.26 -36.19 24.48
N ARG A 65 36.41 -36.58 25.04
CA ARG A 65 36.64 -37.66 26.02
C ARG A 65 35.73 -37.57 27.26
N GLU A 66 35.39 -38.73 27.84
CA GLU A 66 34.39 -38.94 28.91
C GLU A 66 34.65 -38.22 30.25
N ASP A 67 35.83 -37.64 30.49
CA ASP A 67 36.25 -37.24 31.85
C ASP A 67 35.84 -35.81 32.28
N GLY A 68 35.08 -35.07 31.48
CA GLY A 68 34.76 -33.64 31.73
C GLY A 68 33.30 -33.22 31.54
N PHE A 69 32.34 -34.12 31.79
CA PHE A 69 30.99 -34.06 31.22
C PHE A 69 29.89 -33.33 32.05
N GLY A 70 30.24 -32.55 33.07
CA GLY A 70 29.28 -32.17 34.13
C GLY A 70 28.25 -31.07 33.83
N GLU A 71 28.68 -29.89 33.36
CA GLU A 71 27.82 -28.68 33.42
C GLU A 71 27.65 -27.94 32.08
N SER A 72 28.68 -27.92 31.23
CA SER A 72 28.66 -27.21 29.94
C SER A 72 27.68 -27.83 28.93
N ASN A 73 27.53 -29.16 28.98
CA ASN A 73 26.62 -29.90 28.10
C ASN A 73 25.14 -29.74 28.49
N ALA A 74 24.84 -29.63 29.79
CA ALA A 74 23.49 -29.33 30.26
C ALA A 74 23.05 -27.94 29.80
N THR A 75 23.96 -26.98 29.84
CA THR A 75 23.72 -25.61 29.40
C THR A 75 23.48 -25.54 27.89
N LEU A 76 24.29 -26.23 27.08
CA LEU A 76 24.12 -26.32 25.63
C LEU A 76 22.80 -27.02 25.25
N LEU A 77 22.42 -28.09 25.97
CA LEU A 77 21.15 -28.78 25.79
C LEU A 77 19.95 -27.87 26.07
N VAL A 78 19.95 -27.17 27.20
CA VAL A 78 18.89 -26.20 27.56
C VAL A 78 18.76 -25.12 26.48
N LEU A 79 19.89 -24.68 25.94
CA LEU A 79 19.94 -23.67 24.89
C LEU A 79 19.35 -24.15 23.56
N VAL A 80 19.73 -25.36 23.13
CA VAL A 80 19.17 -26.04 21.96
C VAL A 80 17.67 -26.23 22.13
N LEU A 81 17.21 -26.58 23.33
CA LEU A 81 15.78 -26.72 23.66
C LEU A 81 15.04 -25.38 23.61
N LEU A 82 15.63 -24.29 24.12
CA LEU A 82 15.06 -22.93 24.06
C LEU A 82 14.96 -22.43 22.62
N PHE A 83 16.03 -22.60 21.82
CA PHE A 83 16.05 -22.20 20.42
C PHE A 83 15.04 -23.01 19.59
N SER A 84 15.03 -24.32 19.79
CA SER A 84 14.04 -25.22 19.18
C SER A 84 12.63 -24.82 19.60
N GLY A 85 12.42 -24.46 20.86
CA GLY A 85 11.15 -23.97 21.40
C GLY A 85 10.68 -22.65 20.77
N MET A 86 11.58 -21.68 20.57
CA MET A 86 11.26 -20.43 19.91
C MET A 86 10.96 -20.60 18.42
N PHE A 87 11.76 -21.41 17.70
CA PHE A 87 11.48 -21.72 16.30
C PHE A 87 10.19 -22.51 16.15
N LEU A 88 9.92 -23.44 17.07
CA LEU A 88 8.64 -24.14 17.15
C LEU A 88 7.52 -23.13 17.38
N LEU A 89 7.66 -22.17 18.29
CA LEU A 89 6.65 -21.14 18.57
C LEU A 89 6.40 -20.22 17.35
N ALA A 90 7.46 -19.79 16.66
CA ALA A 90 7.37 -19.00 15.44
C ALA A 90 6.72 -19.80 14.31
N GLY A 91 7.15 -21.06 14.12
CA GLY A 91 6.57 -22.01 13.18
C GLY A 91 5.09 -22.28 13.49
N LEU A 92 4.73 -22.48 14.76
CA LEU A 92 3.35 -22.67 15.23
C LEU A 92 2.51 -21.39 15.08
N SER A 93 3.10 -20.20 15.25
CA SER A 93 2.41 -18.92 15.03
C SER A 93 2.10 -18.71 13.55
N VAL A 94 3.06 -19.03 12.68
CA VAL A 94 2.87 -19.01 11.23
C VAL A 94 1.90 -20.09 10.80
N ALA A 95 2.03 -21.31 11.31
CA ALA A 95 1.09 -22.39 11.06
C ALA A 95 -0.30 -22.00 11.57
N GLY A 96 -0.42 -21.36 12.72
CA GLY A 96 -1.67 -20.81 13.25
C GLY A 96 -2.27 -19.74 12.35
N LEU A 97 -1.45 -18.85 11.79
CA LEU A 97 -1.90 -17.88 10.79
C LEU A 97 -2.36 -18.55 9.49
N ILE A 98 -1.59 -19.53 9.01
CA ILE A 98 -1.92 -20.34 7.83
C ILE A 98 -3.23 -21.08 8.08
N ILE A 99 -3.34 -21.76 9.22
CA ILE A 99 -4.54 -22.42 9.71
C ILE A 99 -5.64 -21.37 9.66
N VAL A 100 -5.63 -20.28 10.44
CA VAL A 100 -6.70 -19.25 10.49
C VAL A 100 -7.14 -18.73 9.11
N TRP A 101 -6.23 -18.54 8.15
CA TRP A 101 -6.53 -17.90 6.86
C TRP A 101 -6.77 -18.87 5.69
N ALA A 102 -6.14 -20.03 5.70
CA ALA A 102 -6.26 -21.04 4.65
C ALA A 102 -7.71 -21.47 4.37
N PRO A 103 -8.62 -21.65 5.36
CA PRO A 103 -9.99 -22.03 5.07
C PRO A 103 -10.69 -21.01 4.19
N ARG A 104 -10.42 -19.72 4.41
CA ARG A 104 -11.04 -18.65 3.63
C ARG A 104 -10.53 -18.61 2.19
N THR A 105 -9.30 -19.06 1.94
CA THR A 105 -8.72 -19.07 0.59
C THR A 105 -8.94 -20.39 -0.13
N LEU A 106 -9.14 -21.49 0.62
CA LEU A 106 -9.33 -22.84 0.09
C LEU A 106 -10.80 -23.28 0.04
N ALA A 107 -11.70 -22.59 0.74
CA ALA A 107 -13.14 -22.80 0.60
C ALA A 107 -13.54 -22.68 -0.88
N ARG A 108 -14.41 -23.58 -1.33
CA ARG A 108 -15.08 -23.42 -2.62
C ARG A 108 -15.92 -22.15 -2.53
N GLN A 109 -15.58 -21.19 -3.37
CA GLN A 109 -16.25 -19.89 -3.45
C GLN A 109 -16.69 -19.72 -4.89
N GLY A 110 -17.96 -19.38 -5.08
CA GLY A 110 -18.47 -19.19 -6.41
C GLY A 110 -19.90 -18.67 -6.42
N VAL A 111 -20.33 -18.35 -7.63
CA VAL A 111 -21.70 -17.98 -7.94
C VAL A 111 -22.22 -19.00 -8.93
N ALA A 112 -23.39 -19.55 -8.66
CA ALA A 112 -24.16 -20.34 -9.61
C ALA A 112 -25.38 -19.56 -10.04
N ALA A 113 -25.63 -19.49 -11.34
CA ALA A 113 -26.90 -19.08 -11.90
C ALA A 113 -27.70 -20.34 -12.25
N GLY A 114 -28.80 -20.58 -11.52
CA GLY A 114 -29.70 -21.70 -11.76
C GLY A 114 -31.09 -21.22 -12.14
N ARG A 115 -32.00 -22.14 -12.49
CA ARG A 115 -33.40 -21.79 -12.84
C ARG A 115 -34.15 -21.06 -11.73
N GLY A 116 -33.83 -21.31 -10.46
CA GLY A 116 -34.48 -20.68 -9.31
C GLY A 116 -33.89 -19.33 -8.89
N GLY A 117 -32.65 -19.01 -9.27
CA GLY A 117 -32.01 -17.78 -8.83
C GLY A 117 -30.48 -17.80 -8.92
N LEU A 118 -29.87 -16.75 -8.36
CA LEU A 118 -28.43 -16.67 -8.12
C LEU A 118 -28.09 -17.23 -6.74
N THR A 119 -27.16 -18.18 -6.70
CA THR A 119 -26.66 -18.73 -5.43
C THR A 119 -25.21 -18.35 -5.23
N LEU A 120 -24.96 -17.52 -4.23
CA LEU A 120 -23.61 -17.18 -3.77
C LEU A 120 -23.24 -18.16 -2.67
N LEU A 121 -22.23 -18.98 -2.91
CA LEU A 121 -21.83 -20.05 -2.00
C LEU A 121 -20.35 -19.87 -1.62
N GLU A 122 -20.12 -19.85 -0.31
CA GLU A 122 -18.82 -20.09 0.33
C GLU A 122 -18.98 -21.40 1.13
N GLU A 123 -18.48 -22.50 0.59
CA GLU A 123 -18.54 -23.81 1.26
C GLU A 123 -17.77 -23.79 2.59
N ALA A 124 -18.27 -24.56 3.54
CA ALA A 124 -17.52 -24.80 4.76
C ALA A 124 -16.24 -25.57 4.45
N ARG A 125 -15.10 -25.06 4.93
CA ARG A 125 -13.89 -25.87 5.07
C ARG A 125 -13.33 -25.66 6.47
N TRP A 126 -13.02 -26.76 7.13
CA TRP A 126 -12.51 -26.77 8.50
C TRP A 126 -13.45 -26.04 9.46
N TRP A 127 -13.11 -24.86 9.97
CA TRP A 127 -13.97 -24.08 10.89
C TRP A 127 -14.68 -22.88 10.24
N THR A 128 -14.55 -22.65 8.92
CA THR A 128 -15.43 -21.65 8.26
C THR A 128 -16.83 -22.22 8.16
N ARG A 129 -17.80 -21.52 8.73
CA ARG A 129 -19.22 -21.86 8.54
C ARG A 129 -19.59 -21.65 7.07
N ARG A 130 -20.31 -22.62 6.50
CA ARG A 130 -20.90 -22.52 5.16
C ARG A 130 -21.76 -21.25 5.10
N ARG A 131 -21.56 -20.42 4.09
CA ARG A 131 -22.41 -19.27 3.80
C ARG A 131 -23.05 -19.48 2.46
N VAL A 132 -24.38 -19.50 2.45
CA VAL A 132 -25.17 -19.58 1.23
C VAL A 132 -26.10 -18.40 1.25
N LEU A 133 -26.08 -17.61 0.18
CA LEU A 133 -27.11 -16.64 -0.10
C LEU A 133 -27.76 -17.05 -1.42
N HIS A 134 -29.03 -17.44 -1.33
CA HIS A 134 -29.88 -17.62 -2.49
C HIS A 134 -30.64 -16.32 -2.76
N LEU A 135 -30.51 -15.80 -3.96
CA LEU A 135 -31.21 -14.64 -4.48
C LEU A 135 -32.14 -15.14 -5.58
N PRO A 136 -33.40 -15.44 -5.25
CA PRO A 136 -34.31 -16.01 -6.22
C PRO A 136 -34.65 -14.97 -7.28
N TRP A 137 -34.96 -15.38 -8.51
CA TRP A 137 -35.04 -14.44 -9.63
C TRP A 137 -36.14 -13.40 -9.47
N GLU A 138 -37.22 -13.71 -8.77
CA GLU A 138 -38.28 -12.75 -8.44
C GLU A 138 -37.80 -11.61 -7.52
N GLN A 139 -36.68 -11.79 -6.82
CA GLN A 139 -36.05 -10.71 -6.06
C GLN A 139 -35.03 -9.94 -6.88
N VAL A 140 -34.59 -10.46 -8.02
CA VAL A 140 -33.56 -9.83 -8.86
C VAL A 140 -34.24 -8.95 -9.90
N ARG A 141 -34.10 -7.63 -9.75
CA ARG A 141 -34.65 -6.63 -10.66
C ARG A 141 -33.81 -6.47 -11.92
N ALA A 142 -32.49 -6.43 -11.76
CA ALA A 142 -31.55 -6.25 -12.85
C ALA A 142 -30.15 -6.71 -12.46
N VAL A 143 -29.36 -7.12 -13.45
CA VAL A 143 -27.97 -7.51 -13.30
C VAL A 143 -27.12 -6.61 -14.19
N GLU A 144 -26.21 -5.86 -13.58
CA GLU A 144 -25.34 -4.93 -14.26
C GLU A 144 -23.88 -5.40 -14.17
N SER A 145 -23.16 -5.27 -15.28
CA SER A 145 -21.73 -5.52 -15.37
C SER A 145 -20.96 -4.21 -15.36
N ARG A 146 -19.95 -4.11 -14.48
CA ARG A 146 -19.01 -2.98 -14.50
C ARG A 146 -17.58 -3.45 -14.44
N ALA A 147 -16.70 -2.75 -15.15
CA ALA A 147 -15.27 -2.90 -14.91
C ALA A 147 -14.99 -2.50 -13.45
N ALA A 148 -14.28 -3.36 -12.70
CA ALA A 148 -13.83 -2.96 -11.38
C ALA A 148 -12.86 -1.77 -11.55
N ASP A 149 -13.01 -0.73 -10.72
CA ASP A 149 -12.12 0.43 -10.81
C ASP A 149 -10.68 -0.05 -10.62
N ARG A 150 -9.88 -0.01 -11.71
CA ARG A 150 -8.45 -0.41 -11.73
C ARG A 150 -7.61 0.38 -10.71
N ARG A 151 -8.17 1.43 -10.12
CA ARG A 151 -7.53 2.29 -9.13
C ARG A 151 -7.57 1.74 -7.70
N ARG A 152 -8.22 0.59 -7.42
CA ARG A 152 -8.27 0.01 -6.06
C ARG A 152 -7.12 -0.98 -5.77
N PRO A 153 -6.36 -0.80 -4.66
CA PRO A 153 -5.34 -1.76 -4.24
C PRO A 153 -5.98 -3.09 -3.80
N GLY A 154 -5.48 -4.20 -4.35
CA GLY A 154 -5.94 -5.56 -4.02
C GLY A 154 -7.00 -6.14 -4.98
N VAL A 155 -7.54 -5.35 -5.90
CA VAL A 155 -8.38 -5.86 -7.00
C VAL A 155 -7.46 -6.18 -8.19
N PRO A 156 -7.37 -7.44 -8.64
CA PRO A 156 -6.54 -7.80 -9.79
C PRO A 156 -6.94 -6.99 -11.04
N ALA A 157 -5.96 -6.58 -11.84
CA ALA A 157 -6.23 -5.99 -13.15
C ALA A 157 -7.11 -6.94 -13.99
N GLY A 158 -8.14 -6.39 -14.63
CA GLY A 158 -9.12 -7.19 -15.38
C GLY A 158 -10.22 -7.83 -14.52
N SER A 159 -10.40 -7.42 -13.27
CA SER A 159 -11.59 -7.78 -12.50
C SER A 159 -12.79 -6.93 -12.89
N TYR A 160 -13.98 -7.51 -12.77
CA TYR A 160 -15.26 -6.89 -13.01
C TYR A 160 -16.15 -7.05 -11.78
N MET A 161 -17.16 -6.20 -11.69
CA MET A 161 -18.18 -6.23 -10.66
C MET A 161 -19.50 -6.61 -11.30
N LEU A 162 -20.13 -7.62 -10.72
CA LEU A 162 -21.52 -7.96 -10.98
C LEU A 162 -22.37 -7.26 -9.92
N VAL A 163 -23.19 -6.30 -10.33
CA VAL A 163 -24.11 -5.58 -9.44
C VAL A 163 -25.49 -6.18 -9.64
N VAL A 164 -25.96 -6.93 -8.64
CA VAL A 164 -27.30 -7.52 -8.63
C VAL A 164 -28.23 -6.56 -7.90
N HIS A 165 -29.13 -5.91 -8.64
CA HIS A 165 -30.15 -5.02 -8.11
C HIS A 165 -31.34 -5.86 -7.62
N LEU A 166 -31.80 -5.60 -6.41
CA LEU A 166 -32.82 -6.39 -5.73
C LEU A 166 -34.09 -5.60 -5.47
N GLU A 167 -35.26 -6.21 -5.66
CA GLU A 167 -36.55 -5.58 -5.34
C GLU A 167 -36.77 -5.39 -3.84
N ARG A 168 -36.20 -6.28 -3.02
CA ARG A 168 -36.32 -6.29 -1.57
C ARG A 168 -34.95 -6.41 -0.93
N GLU A 169 -34.82 -5.94 0.30
CA GLU A 169 -33.57 -6.11 1.03
C GLU A 169 -33.30 -7.61 1.25
N PRO A 170 -32.11 -8.13 0.88
CA PRO A 170 -31.82 -9.54 1.05
C PRO A 170 -31.87 -9.90 2.55
N PRO A 171 -32.26 -11.13 2.92
CA PRO A 171 -32.32 -11.56 4.31
C PRO A 171 -30.97 -11.29 5.00
N ARG A 172 -30.95 -10.92 6.29
CA ARG A 172 -29.74 -10.52 7.07
C ARG A 172 -28.75 -11.67 7.33
N VAL A 173 -28.49 -12.48 6.31
CA VAL A 173 -27.48 -13.53 6.28
C VAL A 173 -26.12 -12.89 6.01
N LYS A 174 -25.11 -13.39 6.71
CA LYS A 174 -23.72 -12.95 6.53
C LYS A 174 -23.25 -13.33 5.12
N LEU A 175 -22.94 -12.33 4.31
CA LEU A 175 -22.44 -12.52 2.95
C LEU A 175 -21.05 -13.18 2.93
N PRO A 176 -20.70 -13.88 1.83
CA PRO A 176 -19.31 -14.23 1.56
C PRO A 176 -18.41 -12.98 1.57
N ALA A 177 -17.15 -13.12 1.97
CA ALA A 177 -16.25 -11.96 2.12
C ALA A 177 -15.97 -11.19 0.81
N TRP A 178 -16.23 -11.82 -0.33
CA TRP A 178 -16.09 -11.26 -1.69
C TRP A 178 -17.40 -10.65 -2.24
N ALA A 179 -18.48 -10.69 -1.46
CA ALA A 179 -19.76 -10.07 -1.77
C ALA A 179 -20.10 -9.00 -0.73
N VAL A 180 -20.67 -7.89 -1.19
CA VAL A 180 -21.03 -6.77 -0.31
C VAL A 180 -22.48 -6.38 -0.56
N ARG A 181 -23.20 -6.13 0.54
CA ARG A 181 -24.54 -5.54 0.51
C ARG A 181 -24.40 -4.03 0.44
N ALA A 182 -25.14 -3.39 -0.45
CA ALA A 182 -25.35 -1.96 -0.44
C ALA A 182 -26.83 -1.69 -0.22
N ALA A 183 -27.16 -0.90 0.81
CA ALA A 183 -28.53 -0.49 1.05
C ALA A 183 -29.06 0.43 -0.07
N PRO A 184 -30.38 0.60 -0.21
CA PRO A 184 -30.94 1.64 -1.07
C PRO A 184 -30.30 2.99 -0.73
N HIS A 185 -29.95 3.77 -1.74
CA HIS A 185 -29.29 5.08 -1.60
C HIS A 185 -27.89 5.07 -0.96
N GLU A 186 -27.42 3.92 -0.45
CA GLU A 186 -26.04 3.77 -0.07
C GLU A 186 -25.18 3.66 -1.33
N GLU A 187 -24.05 4.35 -1.29
CA GLU A 187 -23.07 4.13 -2.32
C GLU A 187 -22.43 2.77 -2.11
N GLY A 188 -22.58 1.89 -3.10
CA GLY A 188 -21.95 0.58 -3.02
C GLY A 188 -20.43 0.72 -2.93
N PRO A 189 -19.73 -0.30 -2.41
CA PRO A 189 -18.29 -0.37 -2.58
C PRO A 189 -17.93 -0.19 -4.06
N ASP A 190 -16.76 0.39 -4.33
CA ASP A 190 -16.20 0.56 -5.67
C ASP A 190 -16.92 1.56 -6.60
N GLY A 191 -17.59 2.57 -6.03
CA GLY A 191 -18.12 3.68 -6.81
C GLY A 191 -19.38 3.34 -7.60
N VAL A 192 -20.09 2.27 -7.22
CA VAL A 192 -21.40 1.96 -7.80
C VAL A 192 -22.35 3.11 -7.41
N PRO A 193 -22.87 3.92 -8.36
CA PRO A 193 -23.74 5.05 -8.08
C PRO A 193 -24.92 4.64 -7.23
N ARG A 194 -25.42 5.57 -6.41
CA ARG A 194 -26.60 5.36 -5.60
C ARG A 194 -27.77 4.95 -6.49
N GLY A 195 -28.38 3.82 -6.16
CA GLY A 195 -29.62 3.34 -6.76
C GLY A 195 -30.69 3.27 -5.68
N GLY A 196 -31.96 3.46 -6.06
CA GLY A 196 -33.10 3.41 -5.13
C GLY A 196 -33.43 2.03 -4.59
N HIS A 197 -32.60 1.02 -4.87
CA HIS A 197 -32.85 -0.39 -4.56
C HIS A 197 -31.67 -1.01 -3.82
N SER A 198 -31.96 -2.04 -3.03
CA SER A 198 -30.94 -2.86 -2.38
C SER A 198 -30.09 -3.57 -3.43
N ARG A 199 -28.80 -3.71 -3.18
CA ARG A 199 -27.85 -4.31 -4.14
C ARG A 199 -26.93 -5.30 -3.47
N VAL A 200 -26.57 -6.35 -4.21
CA VAL A 200 -25.46 -7.24 -3.87
C VAL A 200 -24.40 -7.07 -4.95
N VAL A 201 -23.22 -6.61 -4.53
CA VAL A 201 -22.07 -6.41 -5.41
C VAL A 201 -21.12 -7.60 -5.25
N VAL A 202 -20.82 -8.28 -6.35
CA VAL A 202 -19.91 -9.42 -6.41
C VAL A 202 -18.71 -9.06 -7.27
N THR A 203 -17.50 -9.20 -6.74
CA THR A 203 -16.27 -9.01 -7.52
C THR A 203 -15.83 -10.33 -8.17
N THR A 204 -15.67 -10.34 -9.48
CA THR A 204 -15.28 -11.52 -10.26
C THR A 204 -14.10 -11.21 -11.19
N PRO A 205 -13.13 -12.13 -11.40
CA PRO A 205 -12.09 -11.95 -12.41
C PRO A 205 -12.68 -11.99 -13.83
N GLY A 206 -12.11 -11.27 -14.79
CA GLY A 206 -12.75 -11.02 -16.09
C GLY A 206 -13.11 -12.25 -16.92
N GLY A 207 -12.28 -13.30 -16.93
CA GLY A 207 -12.61 -14.54 -17.64
C GLY A 207 -13.81 -15.27 -17.05
N GLU A 208 -13.96 -15.23 -15.73
CA GLU A 208 -15.08 -15.83 -15.02
C GLU A 208 -16.33 -14.93 -15.04
N HIS A 209 -16.14 -13.61 -15.16
CA HIS A 209 -17.23 -12.64 -15.25
C HIS A 209 -18.08 -12.84 -16.50
N GLY A 210 -17.45 -13.02 -17.67
CA GLY A 210 -18.16 -13.28 -18.92
C GLY A 210 -18.95 -14.59 -18.87
N ARG A 211 -18.37 -15.66 -18.32
CA ARG A 211 -19.07 -16.94 -18.11
C ARG A 211 -20.28 -16.79 -17.20
N LEU A 212 -20.13 -16.08 -16.08
CA LEU A 212 -21.23 -15.83 -15.16
C LEU A 212 -22.35 -15.02 -15.83
N LEU A 213 -22.02 -13.98 -16.59
CA LEU A 213 -23.02 -13.23 -17.36
C LEU A 213 -23.69 -14.07 -18.44
N GLY A 214 -22.95 -14.93 -19.13
CA GLY A 214 -23.49 -15.89 -20.11
C GLY A 214 -24.47 -16.87 -19.46
N ALA A 215 -24.10 -17.44 -18.31
CA ALA A 215 -24.97 -18.33 -17.53
C ALA A 215 -26.24 -17.62 -17.05
N ILE A 216 -26.14 -16.37 -16.60
CA ILE A 216 -27.31 -15.55 -16.24
C ILE A 216 -28.17 -15.28 -17.47
N GLY A 217 -27.56 -14.89 -18.60
CA GLY A 217 -28.26 -14.61 -19.85
C GLY A 217 -28.96 -15.84 -20.45
N ALA A 218 -28.42 -17.04 -20.25
CA ALA A 218 -29.04 -18.28 -20.69
C ALA A 218 -30.34 -18.62 -19.91
N VAL A 219 -30.46 -18.16 -18.67
CA VAL A 219 -31.62 -18.44 -17.80
C VAL A 219 -32.60 -17.27 -17.77
N ARG A 220 -32.11 -16.03 -17.70
CA ARG A 220 -32.87 -14.77 -17.57
C ARG A 220 -32.22 -13.64 -18.38
N PRO A 221 -32.32 -13.67 -19.72
CA PRO A 221 -31.74 -12.62 -20.59
C PRO A 221 -32.41 -11.25 -20.39
N ASP A 222 -33.64 -11.24 -19.89
CA ASP A 222 -34.43 -10.05 -19.55
C ASP A 222 -33.85 -9.26 -18.38
N LEU A 223 -33.09 -9.90 -17.48
CA LEU A 223 -32.50 -9.24 -16.32
C LEU A 223 -31.16 -8.57 -16.61
N LEU A 224 -30.52 -8.87 -17.75
CA LEU A 224 -29.24 -8.26 -18.13
C LEU A 224 -29.47 -6.84 -18.67
N THR A 225 -28.77 -5.85 -18.12
CA THR A 225 -28.69 -4.52 -18.75
C THR A 225 -27.93 -4.60 -20.07
N ASP A 226 -28.09 -3.61 -20.96
CA ASP A 226 -27.44 -3.63 -22.29
C ASP A 226 -25.91 -3.80 -22.17
N ALA A 227 -25.27 -3.07 -21.26
CA ALA A 227 -23.84 -3.21 -20.98
C ALA A 227 -23.43 -4.60 -20.44
N ALA A 228 -24.34 -5.29 -19.75
CA ALA A 228 -24.11 -6.67 -19.32
C ALA A 228 -24.35 -7.66 -20.48
N ARG A 229 -25.34 -7.40 -21.34
CA ARG A 229 -25.65 -8.19 -22.53
C ARG A 229 -24.52 -8.15 -23.56
N ASP A 230 -23.95 -6.97 -23.81
CA ASP A 230 -22.81 -6.78 -24.72
C ASP A 230 -21.57 -7.57 -24.29
N ARG A 231 -21.39 -7.77 -22.97
CA ARG A 231 -20.29 -8.58 -22.41
C ARG A 231 -20.62 -10.05 -22.25
N ALA A 232 -21.91 -10.39 -22.13
CA ALA A 232 -22.40 -11.76 -22.10
C ALA A 232 -22.35 -12.39 -23.50
N ALA A 233 -22.48 -11.57 -24.54
CA ALA A 233 -22.37 -12.01 -25.92
C ALA A 233 -21.03 -12.72 -26.11
N PRO A 234 -21.01 -13.96 -26.64
CA PRO A 234 -19.77 -14.61 -27.01
C PRO A 234 -19.00 -13.66 -27.93
N ALA A 235 -17.71 -13.46 -27.64
CA ALA A 235 -16.87 -12.51 -28.37
C ALA A 235 -17.15 -12.63 -29.88
N PRO A 236 -17.73 -11.60 -30.51
CA PRO A 236 -18.21 -11.73 -31.87
C PRO A 236 -17.02 -12.07 -32.77
N ALA A 237 -17.19 -13.11 -33.60
CA ALA A 237 -16.33 -13.28 -34.77
C ALA A 237 -16.40 -11.96 -35.55
N ALA A 238 -15.25 -11.32 -35.75
CA ALA A 238 -15.14 -9.93 -36.17
C ALA A 238 -15.99 -9.62 -37.41
N HIS A 239 -17.13 -8.95 -37.24
CA HIS A 239 -17.94 -8.39 -38.32
C HIS A 239 -18.41 -6.96 -37.99
N ALA A 240 -18.47 -6.16 -39.05
CA ALA A 240 -18.41 -4.70 -39.08
C ALA A 240 -19.61 -3.98 -38.42
N ALA A 241 -19.32 -2.79 -37.90
CA ALA A 241 -20.23 -1.96 -37.11
C ALA A 241 -21.29 -1.21 -37.95
N PRO A 242 -22.53 -1.05 -37.45
CA PRO A 242 -23.50 -0.08 -37.95
C PRO A 242 -23.43 1.28 -37.20
N PRO A 243 -23.99 2.36 -37.77
CA PRO A 243 -23.86 3.74 -37.28
C PRO A 243 -24.81 4.08 -36.11
N PRO A 244 -24.54 5.17 -35.35
CA PRO A 244 -25.21 5.47 -34.08
C PRO A 244 -26.47 6.33 -34.23
N ASP A 245 -27.47 6.06 -33.39
CA ASP A 245 -28.70 6.85 -33.22
C ASP A 245 -28.64 7.81 -32.01
N PRO A 246 -29.47 8.88 -32.01
CA PRO A 246 -29.30 10.06 -31.15
C PRO A 246 -29.86 9.91 -29.73
N ALA A 247 -29.28 10.70 -28.81
CA ALA A 247 -29.49 10.64 -27.36
C ALA A 247 -30.85 11.19 -26.88
N PRO A 248 -31.44 10.60 -25.82
CA PRO A 248 -32.67 11.12 -25.20
C PRO A 248 -32.40 12.28 -24.20
N PRO A 249 -33.40 13.16 -23.95
CA PRO A 249 -33.27 14.36 -23.14
C PRO A 249 -33.20 14.11 -21.62
N PRO A 250 -32.64 15.05 -20.83
CA PRO A 250 -32.41 14.88 -19.39
C PRO A 250 -33.69 15.07 -18.55
N GLY A 251 -33.94 14.14 -17.63
CA GLY A 251 -34.99 14.25 -16.62
C GLY A 251 -34.61 15.10 -15.39
N PRO A 252 -35.59 15.52 -14.58
CA PRO A 252 -35.38 16.44 -13.45
C PRO A 252 -34.63 15.80 -12.26
N PRO A 253 -33.97 16.60 -11.41
CA PRO A 253 -33.20 16.10 -10.28
C PRO A 253 -34.10 15.53 -9.17
N PRO A 254 -33.74 14.40 -8.54
CA PRO A 254 -34.52 13.81 -7.46
C PRO A 254 -34.36 14.58 -6.14
N SER A 255 -35.48 14.77 -5.45
CA SER A 255 -35.58 15.32 -4.10
C SER A 255 -34.97 14.37 -3.05
N TRP A 256 -34.26 14.95 -2.09
CA TRP A 256 -33.63 14.25 -0.97
C TRP A 256 -34.60 14.23 0.22
N GLY A 257 -34.97 13.04 0.71
CA GLY A 257 -35.76 12.94 1.94
C GLY A 257 -35.75 11.54 2.57
N ALA A 258 -35.37 11.51 3.86
CA ALA A 258 -35.55 10.50 4.91
C ALA A 258 -34.83 9.14 4.76
N GLU A 259 -34.33 8.47 5.79
CA GLU A 259 -34.07 8.73 7.22
C GLU A 259 -33.06 7.63 7.65
N SER A 260 -32.01 7.98 8.39
CA SER A 260 -30.97 7.04 8.82
C SER A 260 -30.85 7.08 10.34
N PRO A 261 -30.75 5.94 11.06
CA PRO A 261 -30.81 5.86 12.53
C PRO A 261 -29.61 6.47 13.27
N TRP A 262 -28.75 7.24 12.59
CA TRP A 262 -27.69 8.08 13.17
C TRP A 262 -28.06 9.58 13.15
N ALA A 263 -29.30 9.92 12.76
CA ALA A 263 -29.79 11.30 12.60
C ALA A 263 -29.99 12.08 13.91
N ALA A 264 -29.55 11.57 15.06
CA ALA A 264 -29.81 12.22 16.34
C ALA A 264 -28.98 13.51 16.58
N ASP A 265 -27.89 13.76 15.84
CA ASP A 265 -26.95 14.87 16.16
C ASP A 265 -26.35 15.59 14.92
N GLY A 266 -27.16 16.03 13.95
CA GLY A 266 -26.69 16.94 12.88
C GLY A 266 -25.46 16.44 12.09
N MET A 267 -25.28 15.12 11.98
CA MET A 267 -24.16 14.49 11.29
C MET A 267 -24.48 14.37 9.79
N LEU A 268 -23.74 15.09 8.95
CA LEU A 268 -23.87 15.08 7.49
C LEU A 268 -23.21 13.86 6.84
N GLY A 269 -22.20 13.28 7.50
CA GLY A 269 -21.61 12.01 7.06
C GLY A 269 -20.36 11.62 7.83
N ARG A 270 -19.95 10.35 7.69
CA ARG A 270 -18.77 9.82 8.39
C ARG A 270 -17.91 8.95 7.47
N LEU A 271 -16.62 9.26 7.44
CA LEU A 271 -15.60 8.49 6.74
C LEU A 271 -14.65 7.84 7.75
N GLU A 272 -14.77 6.53 7.94
CA GLU A 272 -13.79 5.78 8.73
C GLU A 272 -12.51 5.53 7.92
N LEU A 273 -11.39 6.02 8.43
CA LEU A 273 -10.06 5.84 7.83
C LEU A 273 -9.56 4.45 8.23
N ARG A 274 -9.67 3.48 7.33
CA ARG A 274 -9.40 2.07 7.65
C ARG A 274 -7.90 1.81 7.58
N ARG A 275 -7.25 1.58 8.73
CA ARG A 275 -5.82 1.27 8.75
C ARG A 275 -5.54 -0.19 8.42
N ALA A 276 -4.97 -0.43 7.23
CA ALA A 276 -4.20 -1.64 6.89
C ALA A 276 -2.87 -1.78 7.69
N GLY A 277 -2.74 -1.09 8.84
CA GLY A 277 -1.51 -1.05 9.64
C GLY A 277 -1.28 -2.28 10.52
N ILE A 278 -2.33 -3.08 10.76
CA ILE A 278 -2.26 -4.22 11.68
C ILE A 278 -1.25 -5.26 11.19
N ALA A 279 -1.31 -5.67 9.92
CA ALA A 279 -0.39 -6.66 9.37
C ALA A 279 1.08 -6.19 9.39
N ARG A 280 1.32 -4.90 9.08
CA ARG A 280 2.67 -4.32 9.08
C ARG A 280 3.23 -4.20 10.51
N TRP A 281 2.36 -3.91 11.49
CA TRP A 281 2.72 -3.87 12.89
C TRP A 281 3.01 -5.27 13.44
N VAL A 282 2.15 -6.26 13.15
CA VAL A 282 2.39 -7.66 13.54
C VAL A 282 3.72 -8.15 12.97
N ALA A 283 3.99 -7.89 11.69
CA ALA A 283 5.27 -8.24 11.07
C ALA A 283 6.46 -7.56 11.78
N TYR A 284 6.33 -6.28 12.15
CA TYR A 284 7.37 -5.58 12.91
C TYR A 284 7.62 -6.22 14.27
N CYS A 285 6.56 -6.51 15.05
CA CYS A 285 6.69 -7.15 16.36
C CYS A 285 7.37 -8.52 16.26
N VAL A 286 7.00 -9.33 15.27
CA VAL A 286 7.64 -10.63 15.03
C VAL A 286 9.13 -10.45 14.77
N VAL A 287 9.52 -9.50 13.91
CA VAL A 287 10.93 -9.23 13.61
C VAL A 287 11.67 -8.73 14.85
N ALA A 288 11.12 -7.79 15.59
CA ALA A 288 11.77 -7.21 16.77
C ALA A 288 11.95 -8.23 17.90
N VAL A 289 10.95 -9.06 18.17
CA VAL A 289 11.05 -10.16 19.15
C VAL A 289 12.10 -11.17 18.71
N SER A 290 12.10 -11.55 17.43
CA SER A 290 13.09 -12.50 16.89
C SER A 290 14.51 -11.96 17.04
N VAL A 291 14.75 -10.70 16.70
CA VAL A 291 16.08 -10.06 16.84
C VAL A 291 16.51 -9.98 18.30
N THR A 292 15.63 -9.53 19.19
CA THR A 292 15.95 -9.40 20.63
C THR A 292 16.32 -10.75 21.24
N ALA A 293 15.55 -11.79 20.90
CA ALA A 293 15.78 -13.13 21.41
C ALA A 293 17.09 -13.75 20.86
N SER A 294 17.42 -13.51 19.58
CA SER A 294 18.71 -13.93 19.01
C SER A 294 19.91 -13.26 19.71
N PHE A 295 19.81 -11.97 20.04
CA PHE A 295 20.90 -11.27 20.75
C PHE A 295 21.05 -11.74 22.20
N GLY A 296 19.94 -11.94 22.92
CA GLY A 296 19.96 -12.48 24.27
C GLY A 296 20.60 -13.87 24.32
N TYR A 297 20.30 -14.71 23.31
CA TYR A 297 20.91 -16.02 23.16
C TYR A 297 22.42 -15.96 22.93
N VAL A 298 22.88 -15.13 21.98
CA VAL A 298 24.33 -14.94 21.74
C VAL A 298 25.03 -14.42 23.01
N GLY A 299 24.37 -13.49 23.72
CA GLY A 299 24.72 -13.03 25.07
C GLY A 299 25.03 -14.16 26.04
N PHE A 300 24.06 -15.06 26.16
CA PHE A 300 24.13 -16.18 27.09
C PHE A 300 25.14 -17.25 26.65
N VAL A 301 25.22 -17.59 25.36
CA VAL A 301 26.24 -18.53 24.82
C VAL A 301 27.63 -18.05 25.20
N LEU A 302 27.90 -16.75 24.98
CA LEU A 302 29.19 -16.17 25.30
C LEU A 302 29.45 -16.13 26.81
N LEU A 303 28.44 -15.91 27.64
CA LEU A 303 28.60 -16.01 29.09
C LEU A 303 28.94 -17.44 29.53
N ALA A 304 28.26 -18.44 28.96
CA ALA A 304 28.42 -19.84 29.30
C ALA A 304 29.73 -20.44 28.76
N ALA A 305 30.17 -20.04 27.57
CA ALA A 305 31.39 -20.54 26.93
C ALA A 305 32.67 -20.00 27.59
N PHE A 306 32.62 -18.81 28.19
CA PHE A 306 33.79 -18.11 28.74
C PHE A 306 33.74 -17.94 30.27
N GLY A 307 32.79 -18.60 30.94
CA GLY A 307 32.48 -18.43 32.37
C GLY A 307 33.57 -18.81 33.38
N ASP A 308 34.66 -19.47 32.95
CA ASP A 308 35.75 -19.93 33.82
C ASP A 308 36.73 -18.81 34.26
N GLY A 309 36.26 -17.55 34.31
CA GLY A 309 37.01 -16.44 34.90
C GLY A 309 37.98 -15.71 33.97
N THR A 310 38.07 -16.09 32.69
CA THR A 310 38.92 -15.42 31.68
C THR A 310 38.16 -14.48 30.74
N THR A 311 36.83 -14.36 30.87
CA THR A 311 36.07 -13.35 30.10
C THR A 311 36.65 -11.96 30.34
N PRO A 312 37.05 -11.22 29.28
CA PRO A 312 37.30 -9.79 29.43
C PRO A 312 36.01 -9.14 29.93
N ALA A 313 36.12 -8.38 31.03
CA ALA A 313 35.01 -7.87 31.85
C ALA A 313 33.92 -7.04 31.12
N GLY A 314 34.01 -6.85 29.79
CA GLY A 314 33.05 -6.09 28.97
C GLY A 314 32.10 -6.92 28.09
N GLY A 315 32.37 -8.20 27.81
CA GLY A 315 31.59 -9.01 26.85
C GLY A 315 30.09 -9.15 27.18
N PRO A 316 29.71 -9.48 28.43
CA PRO A 316 28.31 -9.60 28.83
C PRO A 316 27.58 -8.26 28.74
N ALA A 317 28.22 -7.17 29.18
CA ALA A 317 27.62 -5.84 29.22
C ALA A 317 27.23 -5.33 27.83
N VAL A 318 28.02 -5.62 26.79
CA VAL A 318 27.71 -5.23 25.40
C VAL A 318 26.47 -5.98 24.88
N LEU A 319 26.34 -7.28 25.18
CA LEU A 319 25.22 -8.10 24.73
C LEU A 319 23.93 -7.79 25.49
N TRP A 320 24.02 -7.52 26.80
CA TRP A 320 22.91 -6.96 27.58
C TRP A 320 22.51 -5.57 27.09
N GLY A 321 23.48 -4.73 26.71
CA GLY A 321 23.24 -3.43 26.09
C GLY A 321 22.51 -3.53 24.74
N LEU A 322 22.88 -4.49 23.89
CA LEU A 322 22.20 -4.77 22.62
C LEU A 322 20.80 -5.36 22.83
N GLY A 323 20.62 -6.26 23.79
CA GLY A 323 19.32 -6.78 24.18
C GLY A 323 18.39 -5.69 24.73
N ALA A 324 18.90 -4.80 25.58
CA ALA A 324 18.19 -3.64 26.10
C ALA A 324 17.85 -2.64 24.98
N ALA A 325 18.77 -2.40 24.04
CA ALA A 325 18.51 -1.55 22.88
C ALA A 325 17.45 -2.14 21.94
N ALA A 326 17.47 -3.46 21.71
CA ALA A 326 16.44 -4.16 20.93
C ALA A 326 15.07 -4.12 21.63
N LEU A 327 15.04 -4.31 22.95
CA LEU A 327 13.82 -4.15 23.76
C LEU A 327 13.30 -2.71 23.73
N ALA A 328 14.18 -1.71 23.87
CA ALA A 328 13.82 -0.29 23.75
C ALA A 328 13.28 0.04 22.35
N ALA A 329 13.88 -0.53 21.29
CA ALA A 329 13.38 -0.44 19.93
C ALA A 329 12.02 -1.12 19.76
N LEU A 330 11.68 -2.11 20.59
CA LEU A 330 10.37 -2.79 20.64
C LEU A 330 9.32 -1.97 21.39
N LEU A 331 9.73 -1.22 22.42
CA LEU A 331 8.86 -0.31 23.17
C LEU A 331 8.39 0.88 22.33
N VAL A 332 9.21 1.36 21.39
CA VAL A 332 8.84 2.44 20.46
C VAL A 332 7.54 2.08 19.70
N PRO A 333 7.44 1.00 18.90
CA PRO A 333 6.22 0.62 18.22
C PRO A 333 5.06 0.35 19.17
N VAL A 334 5.30 -0.26 20.34
CA VAL A 334 4.27 -0.48 21.35
C VAL A 334 3.67 0.86 21.82
N ALA A 335 4.50 1.87 22.05
CA ALA A 335 4.05 3.23 22.35
C ALA A 335 3.31 3.89 21.18
N TYR A 336 3.62 3.52 19.93
CA TYR A 336 2.91 4.00 18.72
C TYR A 336 1.67 3.16 18.34
N VAL A 337 1.48 1.93 18.87
CA VAL A 337 0.29 1.07 18.67
C VAL A 337 -1.01 1.85 18.85
N PRO A 338 -1.22 2.59 19.95
CA PRO A 338 -2.49 3.30 20.12
C PRO A 338 -2.79 4.26 18.98
N ARG A 339 -1.77 4.97 18.47
CA ARG A 339 -1.92 5.88 17.34
C ARG A 339 -2.25 5.15 16.04
N LEU A 340 -1.87 3.87 15.94
CA LEU A 340 -2.12 3.01 14.78
C LEU A 340 -3.46 2.27 14.86
N TRP A 341 -3.95 1.96 16.06
CA TRP A 341 -5.11 1.10 16.29
C TRP A 341 -6.39 1.86 16.65
N ALA A 342 -6.25 3.08 17.19
CA ALA A 342 -7.41 3.92 17.48
C ALA A 342 -8.23 4.12 16.21
N ARG A 343 -9.56 3.91 16.30
CA ARG A 343 -10.47 4.18 15.19
C ARG A 343 -10.37 5.66 14.85
N GLN A 344 -10.08 5.95 13.59
CA GLN A 344 -9.94 7.29 13.08
C GLN A 344 -11.05 7.54 12.07
N ALA A 345 -11.68 8.69 12.17
CA ALA A 345 -12.76 9.09 11.28
C ALA A 345 -12.68 10.58 10.97
N ILE A 346 -13.19 10.93 9.80
CA ILE A 346 -13.57 12.29 9.46
C ILE A 346 -15.08 12.34 9.52
N GLU A 347 -15.61 13.12 10.45
CA GLU A 347 -17.04 13.32 10.67
C GLU A 347 -17.40 14.71 10.14
N LEU A 348 -18.39 14.78 9.26
CA LEU A 348 -18.95 16.04 8.80
C LEU A 348 -20.20 16.31 9.61
N THR A 349 -20.24 17.48 10.24
CA THR A 349 -21.38 17.94 11.02
C THR A 349 -21.93 19.22 10.40
N GLU A 350 -23.12 19.64 10.79
CA GLU A 350 -23.66 20.95 10.39
C GLU A 350 -22.77 22.12 10.80
N ARG A 351 -21.93 21.96 11.83
CA ARG A 351 -21.04 23.01 12.36
C ARG A 351 -19.67 23.03 11.69
N GLY A 352 -19.17 21.90 11.21
CA GLY A 352 -17.83 21.82 10.64
C GLY A 352 -17.37 20.43 10.26
N ILE A 353 -16.05 20.27 10.26
CA ILE A 353 -15.33 19.03 10.01
C ILE A 353 -14.67 18.59 11.31
N ASP A 354 -15.08 17.44 11.83
CA ASP A 354 -14.51 16.82 13.02
C ASP A 354 -13.50 15.74 12.62
N LEU A 355 -12.24 15.96 13.02
CA LEU A 355 -11.15 15.01 12.83
C LEU A 355 -11.02 14.18 14.11
N VAL A 356 -11.63 13.00 14.10
CA VAL A 356 -11.81 12.17 15.30
C VAL A 356 -10.81 11.01 15.33
N ARG A 357 -10.15 10.85 16.47
CA ARG A 357 -9.40 9.65 16.87
C ARG A 357 -9.99 9.18 18.19
N ARG A 358 -10.72 8.07 18.16
CA ARG A 358 -11.36 7.52 19.36
C ARG A 358 -10.30 7.09 20.40
N PRO A 359 -10.60 7.23 21.71
CA PRO A 359 -9.71 6.74 22.74
C PRO A 359 -9.53 5.22 22.65
N LEU A 360 -8.38 4.76 23.12
CA LEU A 360 -8.15 3.37 23.50
C LEU A 360 -7.89 3.34 25.00
N TRP A 361 -7.98 2.16 25.63
CA TRP A 361 -7.85 2.01 27.08
C TRP A 361 -6.55 2.58 27.68
N TRP A 362 -5.48 2.73 26.89
CA TRP A 362 -4.23 3.37 27.30
C TRP A 362 -3.86 4.65 26.50
N SER A 363 -4.78 5.22 25.70
CA SER A 363 -4.51 6.43 24.90
C SER A 363 -5.70 7.38 24.88
N ARG A 364 -5.44 8.64 25.25
CA ARG A 364 -6.41 9.72 25.16
C ARG A 364 -6.83 9.90 23.70
N GLY A 365 -8.14 9.83 23.47
CA GLY A 365 -8.75 10.19 22.20
C GLY A 365 -8.38 11.61 21.81
N HIS A 366 -8.59 11.94 20.56
CA HIS A 366 -8.32 13.28 20.04
C HIS A 366 -9.41 13.68 19.07
N THR A 367 -10.03 14.83 19.29
CA THR A 367 -11.01 15.41 18.38
C THR A 367 -10.55 16.82 18.07
N ALA A 368 -10.38 17.14 16.80
CA ALA A 368 -10.14 18.50 16.34
C ALA A 368 -11.31 18.94 15.48
N HIS A 369 -12.00 20.00 15.89
CA HIS A 369 -13.11 20.58 15.15
C HIS A 369 -12.60 21.72 14.26
N ILE A 370 -12.97 21.70 12.99
CA ILE A 370 -12.71 22.78 12.03
C ILE A 370 -14.07 23.34 11.62
N PRO A 371 -14.51 24.48 12.18
CA PRO A 371 -15.84 25.01 11.88
C PRO A 371 -15.92 25.46 10.42
N TRP A 372 -17.10 25.31 9.81
CA TRP A 372 -17.28 25.70 8.40
C TRP A 372 -17.03 27.19 8.14
N THR A 373 -17.22 28.03 9.15
CA THR A 373 -16.94 29.47 9.09
C THR A 373 -15.46 29.77 8.83
N ASP A 374 -14.58 28.86 9.24
CA ASP A 374 -13.14 29.02 9.08
C ASP A 374 -12.67 28.44 7.76
N VAL A 375 -13.42 27.56 7.10
CA VAL A 375 -13.03 26.98 5.81
C VAL A 375 -13.37 27.98 4.70
N ARG A 376 -12.35 28.51 4.01
CA ARG A 376 -12.51 29.40 2.85
C ARG A 376 -12.66 28.64 1.55
N ALA A 377 -11.90 27.57 1.37
CA ALA A 377 -11.91 26.77 0.15
C ALA A 377 -11.48 25.32 0.44
N ILE A 378 -12.01 24.39 -0.35
CA ILE A 378 -11.67 22.98 -0.32
C ILE A 378 -11.11 22.61 -1.68
N VAL A 379 -9.85 22.19 -1.69
CA VAL A 379 -9.19 21.76 -2.94
C VAL A 379 -8.88 20.28 -2.83
N PRO A 380 -9.60 19.42 -3.56
CA PRO A 380 -9.18 18.03 -3.73
C PRO A 380 -7.90 18.05 -4.55
N SER A 381 -6.78 17.66 -3.95
CA SER A 381 -5.53 17.58 -4.69
C SER A 381 -5.64 16.44 -5.70
N GLY A 382 -5.65 16.76 -6.99
CA GLY A 382 -5.41 15.76 -8.03
C GLY A 382 -4.06 15.08 -7.78
N ARG A 383 -3.87 13.90 -8.37
CA ARG A 383 -2.65 13.07 -8.22
C ARG A 383 -1.33 13.73 -8.70
N SER A 384 -1.36 15.02 -9.05
CA SER A 384 -0.25 15.78 -9.63
C SER A 384 0.88 16.06 -8.65
N ASP A 385 0.68 15.98 -7.33
CA ASP A 385 1.74 16.40 -6.39
C ASP A 385 2.42 15.20 -5.71
N GLY A 386 2.02 13.99 -6.14
CA GLY A 386 2.53 12.67 -5.81
C GLY A 386 2.56 12.28 -4.33
N LEU A 387 2.13 13.18 -3.43
CA LEU A 387 1.66 12.78 -2.12
C LEU A 387 0.52 11.78 -2.27
N ASP A 388 0.36 10.93 -1.26
CA ASP A 388 -0.84 10.13 -1.10
C ASP A 388 -2.08 11.04 -1.27
N ASP A 389 -3.16 10.49 -1.83
CA ASP A 389 -4.38 11.21 -2.17
C ASP A 389 -4.83 12.08 -0.95
N HIS A 390 -4.90 13.40 -1.10
CA HIS A 390 -5.21 14.30 0.02
C HIS A 390 -6.29 15.33 -0.32
N ILE A 391 -6.83 16.00 0.69
CA ILE A 391 -7.72 17.14 0.53
C ILE A 391 -7.12 18.30 1.33
N GLU A 392 -6.98 19.44 0.67
CA GLU A 392 -6.54 20.67 1.33
C GLU A 392 -7.76 21.50 1.73
N LEU A 393 -7.81 21.87 3.02
CA LEU A 393 -8.78 22.80 3.57
C LEU A 393 -8.06 24.14 3.79
N PHE A 394 -8.36 25.15 2.99
CA PHE A 394 -7.84 26.50 3.19
C PHE A 394 -8.66 27.19 4.27
N LEU A 395 -7.99 27.70 5.29
CA LEU A 395 -8.61 28.32 6.45
C LEU A 395 -8.50 29.85 6.37
N ARG A 396 -9.50 30.55 6.92
CA ARG A 396 -9.47 32.00 7.11
C ARG A 396 -8.49 32.40 8.20
N GLN A 397 -8.40 31.60 9.26
CA GLN A 397 -7.55 31.82 10.42
C GLN A 397 -6.83 30.53 10.80
N ALA A 398 -5.68 30.66 11.46
CA ALA A 398 -5.00 29.51 12.03
C ALA A 398 -5.84 28.96 13.21
N PRO A 399 -6.00 27.64 13.33
CA PRO A 399 -6.70 27.05 14.46
C PRO A 399 -5.92 27.36 15.75
N GLN A 400 -6.63 27.81 16.79
CA GLN A 400 -6.02 28.24 18.06
C GLN A 400 -5.23 27.12 18.76
N GLU A 401 -5.61 25.85 18.55
CA GLU A 401 -4.85 24.68 19.00
C GLU A 401 -4.67 23.65 17.87
N PRO A 402 -3.53 23.63 17.15
CA PRO A 402 -3.32 22.74 16.02
C PRO A 402 -2.93 21.33 16.48
N ARG A 403 -3.54 20.81 17.54
CA ARG A 403 -3.45 19.39 17.83
C ARG A 403 -4.32 18.71 16.79
N LEU A 404 -3.70 18.28 15.71
CA LEU A 404 -4.34 17.50 14.65
C LEU A 404 -3.94 16.03 14.81
N PRO A 405 -4.81 15.07 14.43
CA PRO A 405 -4.38 13.69 14.35
C PRO A 405 -3.25 13.57 13.31
N GLY A 406 -2.27 12.67 13.51
CA GLY A 406 -1.05 12.63 12.69
C GLY A 406 -1.20 12.29 11.19
N TRP A 407 -2.42 12.16 10.69
CA TRP A 407 -2.75 12.07 9.26
C TRP A 407 -3.29 13.40 8.68
N ALA A 408 -3.60 14.37 9.54
CA ALA A 408 -3.90 15.75 9.19
C ALA A 408 -2.72 16.64 9.61
N VAL A 409 -2.32 17.57 8.74
CA VAL A 409 -1.19 18.46 9.00
C VAL A 409 -1.61 19.90 8.78
N PHE A 410 -1.39 20.73 9.78
CA PHE A 410 -1.56 22.18 9.67
C PHE A 410 -0.34 22.77 8.96
N VAL A 411 -0.59 23.73 8.07
CA VAL A 411 0.43 24.49 7.35
C VAL A 411 0.07 25.96 7.52
N PRO A 412 0.86 26.75 8.27
CA PRO A 412 0.62 28.17 8.44
C PRO A 412 0.75 28.94 7.12
N ALA A 413 0.12 30.12 7.07
CA ALA A 413 0.21 31.03 5.93
C ALA A 413 1.67 31.40 5.64
N GLY A 414 2.03 31.48 4.36
CA GLY A 414 3.38 31.84 3.93
C GLY A 414 4.42 30.74 4.08
N GLU A 415 4.14 29.63 4.78
CA GLU A 415 5.09 28.52 4.86
C GLU A 415 5.15 27.80 3.51
N PRO A 416 6.32 27.76 2.85
CA PRO A 416 6.49 27.15 1.54
C PRO A 416 6.51 25.62 1.67
N ARG A 417 5.34 25.04 1.95
CA ARG A 417 5.17 23.60 1.86
C ARG A 417 4.85 23.24 0.42
N ARG A 418 5.86 22.69 -0.25
CA ARG A 418 5.75 21.99 -1.55
C ARG A 418 4.80 22.71 -2.52
N ASP A 419 5.28 23.81 -3.09
CA ASP A 419 5.02 24.19 -4.51
C ASP A 419 4.18 25.46 -4.68
N ARG A 420 3.51 25.94 -3.62
CA ARG A 420 2.91 27.28 -3.57
C ARG A 420 3.10 27.88 -2.18
N ALA A 421 3.69 29.07 -2.10
CA ALA A 421 3.50 29.93 -0.93
C ALA A 421 2.03 30.33 -0.94
N VAL A 422 1.23 29.68 -0.11
CA VAL A 422 -0.18 30.01 0.00
C VAL A 422 -0.29 31.16 0.99
N SER A 423 -1.01 32.20 0.60
CA SER A 423 -1.32 33.35 1.45
C SER A 423 -2.20 32.99 2.65
N LEU A 424 -2.80 31.79 2.68
CA LEU A 424 -3.73 31.35 3.71
C LEU A 424 -3.21 30.13 4.47
N PRO A 425 -3.51 30.03 5.77
CA PRO A 425 -3.27 28.81 6.52
C PRO A 425 -4.12 27.66 5.93
N ARG A 426 -3.62 26.43 5.97
CA ARG A 426 -4.36 25.27 5.45
C ARG A 426 -4.17 24.02 6.29
N VAL A 427 -5.15 23.13 6.25
CA VAL A 427 -5.07 21.79 6.81
C VAL A 427 -5.06 20.78 5.68
N VAL A 428 -4.00 19.98 5.61
CA VAL A 428 -3.83 18.92 4.63
C VAL A 428 -4.29 17.61 5.24
N LEU A 429 -5.37 17.04 4.71
CA LEU A 429 -5.92 15.75 5.13
C LEU A 429 -5.31 14.64 4.27
N GLY A 430 -4.32 13.92 4.81
CA GLY A 430 -3.68 12.79 4.11
C GLY A 430 -4.55 11.53 4.16
N LEU A 431 -4.99 11.06 2.98
CA LEU A 431 -5.81 9.87 2.83
C LEU A 431 -4.98 8.77 2.17
N ARG A 432 -5.21 7.51 2.56
CA ARG A 432 -4.32 6.41 2.12
C ARG A 432 -4.72 5.81 0.79
N ALA A 433 -5.97 6.04 0.39
CA ALA A 433 -6.54 5.46 -0.81
C ALA A 433 -7.31 6.52 -1.61
N PRO A 434 -7.26 6.46 -2.97
CA PRO A 434 -8.01 7.39 -3.81
C PRO A 434 -9.53 7.26 -3.62
N VAL A 435 -9.98 6.11 -3.12
CA VAL A 435 -11.40 5.86 -2.78
C VAL A 435 -11.80 6.63 -1.52
N GLU A 436 -10.92 6.73 -0.52
CA GLU A 436 -11.17 7.55 0.68
C GLU A 436 -11.25 9.03 0.31
N GLN A 437 -10.36 9.50 -0.57
CA GLN A 437 -10.39 10.87 -1.10
C GLN A 437 -11.69 11.18 -1.85
N ARG A 438 -12.05 10.37 -2.86
CA ARG A 438 -13.29 10.58 -3.62
C ARG A 438 -14.54 10.49 -2.76
N ARG A 439 -14.53 9.64 -1.73
CA ARG A 439 -15.63 9.54 -0.76
C ARG A 439 -15.69 10.79 0.11
N LEU A 440 -14.55 11.24 0.66
CA LEU A 440 -14.49 12.47 1.45
C LEU A 440 -14.90 13.69 0.62
N GLU A 441 -14.35 13.82 -0.59
CA GLU A 441 -14.66 14.89 -1.53
C GLU A 441 -16.15 14.99 -1.80
N ARG A 442 -16.82 13.86 -2.08
CA ARG A 442 -18.28 13.86 -2.30
C ARG A 442 -19.06 14.18 -1.05
N MET A 443 -18.61 13.73 0.11
CA MET A 443 -19.23 14.10 1.38
C MET A 443 -19.12 15.61 1.62
N LEU A 444 -17.93 16.19 1.37
CA LEU A 444 -17.66 17.61 1.48
C LEU A 444 -18.46 18.43 0.46
N ARG A 445 -18.52 18.00 -0.81
CA ARG A 445 -19.35 18.65 -1.85
C ARG A 445 -20.84 18.60 -1.53
N GLY A 446 -21.30 17.51 -0.92
CA GLY A 446 -22.69 17.39 -0.46
C GLY A 446 -23.00 18.31 0.72
N ALA A 447 -22.03 18.53 1.62
CA ALA A 447 -22.21 19.40 2.78
C ALA A 447 -22.08 20.89 2.42
N ARG A 448 -21.08 21.26 1.60
CA ARG A 448 -20.70 22.64 1.26
C ARG A 448 -20.19 22.72 -0.18
N PRO A 449 -21.09 22.66 -1.19
CA PRO A 449 -20.69 22.75 -2.60
C PRO A 449 -20.03 24.10 -2.93
N ASP A 450 -20.43 25.16 -2.22
CA ASP A 450 -19.93 26.53 -2.33
C ASP A 450 -18.42 26.65 -2.05
N LEU A 451 -17.83 25.73 -1.28
CA LEU A 451 -16.41 25.78 -0.91
C LEU A 451 -15.49 25.11 -1.96
N PHE A 452 -16.04 24.45 -2.98
CA PHE A 452 -15.28 23.79 -4.05
C PHE A 452 -15.03 24.68 -5.26
N ASP A 453 -15.82 25.73 -5.40
CA ASP A 453 -15.54 26.75 -6.39
C ASP A 453 -14.34 27.55 -5.87
N PRO A 454 -13.17 27.46 -6.53
CA PRO A 454 -12.04 28.29 -6.12
C PRO A 454 -12.54 29.74 -6.17
N PRO A 455 -12.38 30.53 -5.09
CA PRO A 455 -12.67 31.96 -5.18
C PRO A 455 -11.92 32.45 -6.42
N ALA A 456 -12.63 33.09 -7.35
CA ALA A 456 -12.03 33.65 -8.55
C ALA A 456 -10.76 34.36 -8.07
N PRO A 457 -9.56 33.96 -8.56
CA PRO A 457 -8.31 34.48 -8.03
C PRO A 457 -8.44 35.99 -8.04
N ASP A 458 -8.43 36.61 -6.86
CA ASP A 458 -8.93 37.97 -6.59
C ASP A 458 -8.37 39.01 -7.57
N GLY A 459 -8.84 39.07 -8.83
CA GLY A 459 -8.38 39.92 -9.95
C GLY A 459 -6.87 39.94 -10.26
N GLY A 460 -6.03 39.45 -9.36
CA GLY A 460 -4.59 39.36 -9.47
C GLY A 460 -4.33 38.12 -10.28
N SER A 461 -4.02 38.34 -11.55
CA SER A 461 -3.31 37.38 -12.38
C SER A 461 -2.38 36.56 -11.47
N VAL A 462 -2.70 35.27 -11.30
CA VAL A 462 -1.78 34.32 -10.69
C VAL A 462 -0.49 34.54 -11.47
N PRO A 463 0.57 35.11 -10.86
CA PRO A 463 1.70 35.58 -11.64
C PRO A 463 2.19 34.39 -12.46
N ALA A 464 2.35 34.59 -13.76
CA ALA A 464 2.68 33.58 -14.76
C ALA A 464 4.08 32.95 -14.58
N GLY A 465 4.57 32.87 -13.33
CA GLY A 465 5.83 32.31 -12.91
C GLY A 465 5.76 31.55 -11.59
N LEU A 466 4.58 31.09 -11.13
CA LEU A 466 4.54 30.18 -9.98
C LEU A 466 5.26 28.87 -10.35
N ALA A 467 6.45 28.71 -9.76
CA ALA A 467 7.27 27.53 -9.90
C ALA A 467 6.49 26.29 -9.43
N GLN A 468 6.18 25.38 -10.34
CA GLN A 468 5.56 24.10 -10.01
C GLN A 468 6.66 23.14 -9.58
N TRP A 469 6.70 22.78 -8.31
CA TRP A 469 7.62 21.76 -7.84
C TRP A 469 6.99 20.36 -7.89
N VAL A 470 7.85 19.36 -8.03
CA VAL A 470 7.49 17.95 -8.09
C VAL A 470 8.42 17.22 -7.15
N ASP A 471 7.90 16.83 -5.99
CA ASP A 471 8.67 16.09 -4.98
C ASP A 471 9.05 14.69 -5.51
N LEU A 472 10.35 14.42 -5.53
CA LEU A 472 10.93 13.14 -5.91
C LEU A 472 11.36 12.32 -4.68
N GLY A 473 11.10 12.81 -3.46
CA GLY A 473 11.40 12.13 -2.21
C GLY A 473 10.65 10.79 -2.09
N ARG A 474 11.37 9.67 -2.21
CA ARG A 474 10.82 8.33 -1.92
C ARG A 474 10.83 8.11 -0.41
N ARG A 475 9.69 8.29 0.26
CA ARG A 475 9.54 7.96 1.69
C ARG A 475 9.43 6.44 1.90
N ARG A 476 10.48 5.68 1.58
CA ARG A 476 10.66 4.27 2.00
C ARG A 476 11.58 4.16 3.22
N LEU A 477 11.55 5.17 4.10
CA LEU A 477 12.40 5.25 5.29
C LEU A 477 12.36 3.96 6.11
N GLY A 478 11.17 3.42 6.40
CA GLY A 478 11.04 2.19 7.18
C GLY A 478 11.71 0.97 6.54
N ALA A 479 11.57 0.79 5.22
CA ALA A 479 12.22 -0.32 4.52
C ALA A 479 13.75 -0.15 4.48
N TRP A 480 14.22 1.07 4.28
CA TRP A 480 15.65 1.38 4.33
C TRP A 480 16.24 1.19 5.73
N THR A 481 15.55 1.64 6.78
CA THR A 481 15.98 1.45 8.17
C THR A 481 16.12 -0.03 8.50
N VAL A 482 15.14 -0.86 8.13
CA VAL A 482 15.23 -2.31 8.32
C VAL A 482 16.38 -2.90 7.51
N ALA A 483 16.52 -2.53 6.24
CA ALA A 483 17.60 -3.01 5.37
C ALA A 483 18.99 -2.59 5.86
N LEU A 484 19.12 -1.49 6.60
CA LEU A 484 20.37 -1.03 7.20
C LEU A 484 20.64 -1.73 8.53
N LEU A 485 19.65 -1.79 9.43
CA LEU A 485 19.84 -2.28 10.79
C LEU A 485 20.13 -3.79 10.82
N VAL A 486 19.52 -4.58 9.94
CA VAL A 486 19.75 -6.04 9.90
C VAL A 486 21.22 -6.40 9.60
N PRO A 487 21.85 -5.93 8.49
CA PRO A 487 23.25 -6.22 8.24
C PRO A 487 24.19 -5.53 9.24
N LEU A 488 23.86 -4.33 9.74
CA LEU A 488 24.65 -3.67 10.78
C LEU A 488 24.68 -4.49 12.08
N ALA A 489 23.52 -5.00 12.50
CA ALA A 489 23.37 -5.87 13.65
C ALA A 489 24.19 -7.17 13.50
N TYR A 490 24.20 -7.75 12.29
CA TYR A 490 25.03 -8.92 11.98
C TYR A 490 26.53 -8.62 12.07
N ILE A 491 26.99 -7.49 11.50
CA ILE A 491 28.40 -7.06 11.61
C ILE A 491 28.81 -6.93 13.07
N VAL A 492 28.03 -6.22 13.88
CA VAL A 492 28.32 -6.02 15.31
C VAL A 492 28.40 -7.36 16.05
N ALA A 493 27.45 -8.28 15.79
CA ALA A 493 27.44 -9.59 16.42
C ALA A 493 28.68 -10.41 16.07
N VAL A 494 29.05 -10.51 14.78
CA VAL A 494 30.21 -11.29 14.34
C VAL A 494 31.53 -10.67 14.79
N THR A 495 31.66 -9.33 14.76
CA THR A 495 32.87 -8.66 15.27
C THR A 495 33.02 -8.87 16.78
N ALA A 496 31.94 -8.84 17.55
CA ALA A 496 31.98 -9.16 18.98
C ALA A 496 32.39 -10.62 19.24
N LEU A 497 31.88 -11.56 18.44
CA LEU A 497 32.24 -12.97 18.52
C LEU A 497 33.71 -13.22 18.15
N LEU A 498 34.21 -12.59 17.08
CA LEU A 498 35.62 -12.65 16.66
C LEU A 498 36.59 -12.15 17.74
N ALA A 499 36.17 -11.16 18.54
CA ALA A 499 36.98 -10.65 19.64
C ALA A 499 37.09 -11.63 20.82
N LEU A 500 36.22 -12.64 20.87
CA LEU A 500 36.15 -13.61 21.97
C LEU A 500 36.79 -14.93 21.61
N GLU A 501 36.79 -15.34 20.33
CA GLU A 501 37.36 -16.61 19.89
C GLU A 501 38.14 -16.46 18.58
N PRO A 502 39.48 -16.54 18.58
CA PRO A 502 40.30 -16.14 17.43
C PRO A 502 40.56 -17.26 16.39
N ASP A 503 39.99 -18.46 16.51
CA ASP A 503 40.33 -19.59 15.61
C ASP A 503 39.93 -19.32 14.14
N PRO A 504 40.89 -19.04 13.23
CA PRO A 504 40.60 -18.61 11.87
C PRO A 504 39.85 -19.66 11.03
N ALA A 505 39.89 -20.95 11.39
CA ALA A 505 39.22 -22.02 10.63
C ALA A 505 37.69 -21.92 10.69
N VAL A 506 37.13 -21.36 11.77
CA VAL A 506 35.68 -21.20 11.98
C VAL A 506 35.16 -19.91 11.34
N TRP A 507 36.03 -18.92 11.11
CA TRP A 507 35.62 -17.55 10.78
C TRP A 507 35.56 -17.20 9.30
N ALA A 508 36.08 -18.03 8.40
CA ALA A 508 36.10 -17.72 6.97
C ALA A 508 34.70 -17.37 6.41
N GLY A 509 33.67 -18.15 6.77
CA GLY A 509 32.28 -17.90 6.38
C GLY A 509 31.69 -16.63 6.99
N PRO A 510 31.69 -16.47 8.33
CA PRO A 510 31.21 -15.27 8.99
C PRO A 510 31.91 -13.97 8.52
N VAL A 511 33.24 -14.00 8.32
CA VAL A 511 34.02 -12.84 7.84
C VAL A 511 33.59 -12.46 6.41
N ALA A 512 33.43 -13.43 5.51
CA ALA A 512 32.94 -13.16 4.16
C ALA A 512 31.54 -12.52 4.19
N MET A 513 30.65 -12.98 5.07
CA MET A 513 29.33 -12.39 5.25
C MET A 513 29.40 -10.98 5.86
N VAL A 514 30.31 -10.72 6.81
CA VAL A 514 30.55 -9.37 7.36
C VAL A 514 30.98 -8.40 6.27
N LEU A 515 31.89 -8.81 5.37
CA LEU A 515 32.30 -7.98 4.23
C LEU A 515 31.13 -7.69 3.29
N LEU A 516 30.29 -8.69 3.01
CA LEU A 516 29.08 -8.50 2.21
C LEU A 516 28.09 -7.54 2.90
N CYS A 517 27.82 -7.74 4.19
CA CYS A 517 26.97 -6.85 4.98
C CYS A 517 27.54 -5.42 5.04
N ALA A 518 28.85 -5.26 5.17
CA ALA A 518 29.52 -3.96 5.18
C ALA A 518 29.37 -3.26 3.82
N ALA A 519 29.51 -3.99 2.71
CA ALA A 519 29.25 -3.46 1.37
C ALA A 519 27.79 -3.01 1.19
N VAL A 520 26.83 -3.79 1.72
CA VAL A 520 25.40 -3.43 1.72
C VAL A 520 25.14 -2.18 2.58
N VAL A 521 25.69 -2.11 3.79
CA VAL A 521 25.57 -0.96 4.70
C VAL A 521 26.17 0.29 4.05
N ALA A 522 27.39 0.20 3.51
CA ALA A 522 28.04 1.29 2.80
C ALA A 522 27.17 1.77 1.63
N ARG A 523 26.60 0.84 0.86
CA ARG A 523 25.68 1.18 -0.23
C ARG A 523 24.40 1.87 0.25
N LEU A 524 23.81 1.41 1.35
CA LEU A 524 22.60 2.00 1.93
C LEU A 524 22.88 3.40 2.48
N VAL A 525 24.03 3.62 3.11
CA VAL A 525 24.49 4.94 3.59
C VAL A 525 24.71 5.89 2.40
N GLN A 526 25.29 5.42 1.28
CA GLN A 526 25.42 6.22 0.06
C GLN A 526 24.06 6.62 -0.55
N VAL A 527 23.02 5.80 -0.38
CA VAL A 527 21.66 6.10 -0.85
C VAL A 527 20.89 6.96 0.16
N ALA A 528 21.33 7.03 1.42
CA ALA A 528 20.67 7.78 2.50
C ALA A 528 20.35 9.24 2.12
N PRO A 529 21.24 10.02 1.47
CA PRO A 529 20.89 11.37 1.03
C PRO A 529 19.60 11.40 0.22
N ARG A 530 19.35 10.44 -0.68
CA ARG A 530 18.13 10.39 -1.51
C ARG A 530 16.85 10.10 -0.72
N LEU A 531 16.97 9.67 0.53
CA LEU A 531 15.83 9.31 1.38
C LEU A 531 15.58 10.36 2.46
N PHE A 532 16.63 11.01 2.94
CA PHE A 532 16.56 12.00 4.02
C PHE A 532 16.55 13.44 3.53
N THR A 533 17.09 13.73 2.35
CA THR A 533 17.03 15.08 1.77
C THR A 533 15.69 15.31 1.10
N ARG A 534 15.18 16.53 1.20
CA ARG A 534 14.10 16.98 0.32
C ARG A 534 14.67 17.12 -1.08
N GLN A 535 14.03 16.46 -2.03
CA GLN A 535 14.50 16.39 -3.39
C GLN A 535 13.33 16.52 -4.36
N GLY A 536 13.54 17.20 -5.47
CA GLY A 536 12.47 17.45 -6.41
C GLY A 536 12.90 18.21 -7.65
N VAL A 537 11.94 18.41 -8.53
CA VAL A 537 12.08 19.19 -9.75
C VAL A 537 11.18 20.40 -9.64
N SER A 538 11.74 21.60 -9.71
CA SER A 538 10.99 22.85 -9.84
C SER A 538 10.91 23.23 -11.32
N VAL A 539 9.71 23.42 -11.85
CA VAL A 539 9.46 23.87 -13.22
C VAL A 539 8.92 25.30 -13.15
N HIS A 540 9.64 26.26 -13.73
CA HIS A 540 9.28 27.68 -13.67
C HIS A 540 9.49 28.38 -15.02
N ALA A 541 9.08 29.64 -15.13
CA ALA A 541 9.15 30.39 -16.38
C ALA A 541 10.56 30.48 -17.00
N ALA A 542 11.62 30.52 -16.16
CA ALA A 542 13.00 30.57 -16.64
C ALA A 542 13.64 29.20 -17.02
N GLY A 543 13.07 28.07 -16.58
CA GLY A 543 13.68 26.76 -16.78
C GLY A 543 13.18 25.66 -15.84
N VAL A 544 13.97 24.60 -15.76
CA VAL A 544 13.79 23.47 -14.85
C VAL A 544 14.94 23.47 -13.85
N THR A 545 14.62 23.52 -12.56
CA THR A 545 15.61 23.39 -11.48
C THR A 545 15.49 22.03 -10.81
N LEU A 546 16.57 21.25 -10.86
CA LEU A 546 16.68 20.00 -10.12
C LEU A 546 17.30 20.29 -8.76
N VAL A 547 16.59 19.98 -7.68
CA VAL A 547 17.04 20.31 -6.31
C VAL A 547 17.17 19.04 -5.48
N GLN A 548 18.25 18.98 -4.72
CA GLN A 548 18.43 18.09 -3.58
C GLN A 548 18.97 18.95 -2.43
N GLU A 549 18.11 19.21 -1.44
CA GLU A 549 18.45 20.06 -0.30
C GLU A 549 19.63 19.47 0.51
N PRO A 550 20.41 20.31 1.21
CA PRO A 550 21.45 19.84 2.11
C PRO A 550 20.90 19.00 3.27
N SER A 551 21.74 18.12 3.79
CA SER A 551 21.53 17.30 5.00
C SER A 551 22.83 17.26 5.80
N LEU A 552 22.77 16.77 7.04
CA LEU A 552 23.90 16.67 7.98
C LEU A 552 25.22 16.18 7.37
N TRP A 553 25.19 15.27 6.39
CA TRP A 553 26.38 14.71 5.71
C TRP A 553 26.38 14.88 4.19
N PHE A 554 25.49 15.72 3.65
CA PHE A 554 25.38 15.95 2.22
C PHE A 554 25.21 17.46 1.93
N PRO A 555 26.10 18.09 1.15
CA PRO A 555 26.11 19.56 0.99
C PRO A 555 24.93 20.12 0.18
N GLY A 556 24.05 19.27 -0.34
CA GLY A 556 23.01 19.67 -1.27
C GLY A 556 23.55 19.79 -2.70
N ARG A 557 22.66 19.70 -3.69
CA ARG A 557 22.97 19.91 -5.10
C ARG A 557 21.79 20.57 -5.79
N VAL A 558 22.07 21.60 -6.57
CA VAL A 558 21.07 22.30 -7.37
C VAL A 558 21.62 22.43 -8.78
N ALA A 559 20.83 22.02 -9.77
CA ALA A 559 21.15 22.21 -11.18
C ALA A 559 20.00 22.98 -11.85
N HIS A 560 20.32 24.15 -12.39
CA HIS A 560 19.39 24.98 -13.13
C HIS A 560 19.57 24.70 -14.63
N LEU A 561 18.50 24.26 -15.28
CA LEU A 561 18.46 23.96 -16.71
C LEU A 561 17.57 25.01 -17.37
N ARG A 562 18.16 25.95 -18.11
CA ARG A 562 17.38 27.02 -18.73
C ARG A 562 16.59 26.48 -19.92
N TRP A 563 15.43 27.06 -20.23
CA TRP A 563 14.63 26.59 -21.36
C TRP A 563 15.34 26.71 -22.72
N ASP A 564 16.18 27.73 -22.89
CA ASP A 564 17.00 27.91 -24.09
C ASP A 564 18.11 26.85 -24.24
N GLU A 565 18.51 26.22 -23.14
CA GLU A 565 19.46 25.11 -23.12
C GLU A 565 18.80 23.76 -23.36
N ILE A 566 17.49 23.61 -23.11
CA ILE A 566 16.77 22.34 -23.29
C ILE A 566 16.38 22.18 -24.76
N ALA A 567 16.93 21.15 -25.40
CA ALA A 567 16.62 20.79 -26.77
C ALA A 567 15.29 20.02 -26.87
N ALA A 568 15.07 19.06 -25.98
CA ALA A 568 13.89 18.20 -25.97
C ALA A 568 13.68 17.54 -24.60
N VAL A 569 12.44 17.15 -24.33
CA VAL A 569 12.05 16.34 -23.17
C VAL A 569 11.33 15.08 -23.68
N ARG A 570 11.75 13.90 -23.22
CA ARG A 570 11.14 12.63 -23.63
C ARG A 570 10.76 11.75 -22.45
N GLU A 571 9.62 11.09 -22.59
CA GLU A 571 9.20 10.01 -21.70
C GLU A 571 9.81 8.70 -22.19
N ARG A 572 10.45 7.93 -21.30
CA ARG A 572 10.93 6.59 -21.61
C ARG A 572 10.60 5.62 -20.48
N THR A 573 10.44 4.36 -20.83
CA THR A 573 10.52 3.26 -19.87
C THR A 573 11.93 2.72 -19.87
N ALA A 574 12.62 2.75 -18.73
CA ALA A 574 13.96 2.21 -18.59
C ALA A 574 13.96 1.12 -17.51
N VAL A 575 14.61 -0.01 -17.78
CA VAL A 575 14.87 -1.01 -16.74
C VAL A 575 15.92 -0.42 -15.79
N THR A 576 15.50 -0.06 -14.58
CA THR A 576 16.38 0.37 -13.51
C THR A 576 16.61 -0.78 -12.53
N LEU A 577 17.72 -0.76 -11.80
CA LEU A 577 17.98 -1.71 -10.72
C LEU A 577 16.83 -1.71 -9.69
N ASP A 578 16.25 -0.53 -9.43
CA ASP A 578 15.06 -0.40 -8.57
C ASP A 578 13.83 -1.10 -9.16
N SER A 579 13.62 -1.02 -10.48
CA SER A 579 12.50 -1.72 -11.16
C SER A 579 12.64 -3.24 -11.13
N LEU A 580 13.85 -3.79 -11.00
CA LEU A 580 14.05 -5.23 -10.80
C LEU A 580 13.52 -5.70 -9.44
N PHE A 581 13.54 -4.82 -8.43
CA PHE A 581 12.97 -5.10 -7.11
C PHE A 581 11.48 -4.80 -7.02
N ASP A 582 10.95 -3.93 -7.90
CA ASP A 582 9.51 -3.64 -8.01
C ASP A 582 8.81 -4.66 -8.92
N ARG A 583 8.59 -5.87 -8.39
CA ARG A 583 8.13 -7.09 -9.10
C ARG A 583 6.84 -6.95 -9.94
N ALA A 584 6.10 -5.86 -9.81
CA ALA A 584 4.87 -5.64 -10.55
C ALA A 584 5.11 -5.14 -11.99
N ARG A 585 6.22 -4.46 -12.28
CA ARG A 585 6.48 -3.80 -13.57
C ARG A 585 7.99 -3.73 -13.81
N GLY A 586 8.53 -4.58 -14.68
CA GLY A 586 9.97 -4.70 -14.95
C GLY A 586 10.65 -3.50 -15.61
N SER A 587 10.06 -2.31 -15.54
CA SER A 587 10.62 -1.04 -16.03
C SER A 587 10.24 0.09 -15.08
N ASP A 588 11.05 1.15 -15.02
CA ASP A 588 10.70 2.41 -14.37
C ASP A 588 10.44 3.48 -15.43
N LEU A 589 9.53 4.40 -15.12
CA LEU A 589 9.22 5.53 -16.01
C LEU A 589 10.22 6.65 -15.74
N VAL A 590 10.99 7.03 -16.76
CA VAL A 590 12.02 8.05 -16.72
C VAL A 590 11.68 9.21 -17.66
N VAL A 591 12.15 10.40 -17.30
CA VAL A 591 12.08 11.60 -18.12
C VAL A 591 13.49 11.98 -18.51
N ASP A 592 13.80 11.87 -19.80
CA ASP A 592 15.10 12.23 -20.35
C ASP A 592 15.03 13.69 -20.87
N VAL A 593 15.85 14.58 -20.30
CA VAL A 593 16.00 15.98 -20.70
C VAL A 593 17.29 16.12 -21.50
N PHE A 594 17.19 16.55 -22.75
CA PHE A 594 18.34 16.73 -23.64
C PHE A 594 18.76 18.20 -23.66
N LEU A 595 20.04 18.47 -23.39
CA LEU A 595 20.60 19.81 -23.42
C LEU A 595 21.35 20.06 -24.73
N ARG A 596 21.17 21.25 -25.32
CA ARG A 596 21.82 21.73 -26.54
C ARG A 596 23.33 21.88 -26.38
N THR A 597 23.79 22.28 -25.19
CA THR A 597 25.22 22.50 -24.93
C THR A 597 25.83 21.27 -24.25
N PRO A 598 26.79 20.57 -24.88
CA PRO A 598 27.49 19.45 -24.25
C PRO A 598 28.25 19.88 -22.98
N GLY A 599 28.18 19.09 -21.92
CA GLY A 599 28.99 19.26 -20.70
C GLY A 599 28.52 20.34 -19.70
N ARG A 600 27.44 21.08 -19.98
CA ARG A 600 27.02 22.25 -19.17
C ARG A 600 26.18 21.93 -17.93
N ALA A 601 25.87 20.67 -17.65
CA ALA A 601 24.87 20.29 -16.63
C ALA A 601 25.21 20.67 -15.16
N GLY A 602 26.43 21.12 -14.86
CA GLY A 602 26.87 21.39 -13.49
C GLY A 602 26.74 20.17 -12.56
N PRO A 603 26.86 20.34 -11.24
CA PRO A 603 26.67 19.26 -10.28
C PRO A 603 25.18 18.91 -10.16
N VAL A 604 24.72 17.93 -10.93
CA VAL A 604 23.34 17.44 -10.84
C VAL A 604 23.06 16.69 -9.52
N PRO A 605 21.80 16.72 -9.03
CA PRO A 605 21.37 15.88 -7.92
C PRO A 605 21.69 14.40 -8.11
N THR A 606 21.96 13.70 -7.01
CA THR A 606 22.39 12.29 -7.06
C THR A 606 21.35 11.34 -7.65
N TRP A 607 20.08 11.74 -7.71
CA TRP A 607 18.99 10.97 -8.31
C TRP A 607 18.84 11.21 -9.83
N ALA A 608 19.52 12.22 -10.38
CA ALA A 608 19.62 12.45 -11.82
C ALA A 608 20.92 11.85 -12.36
N ARG A 609 20.91 11.33 -13.59
CA ARG A 609 22.12 10.82 -14.26
C ARG A 609 22.43 11.63 -15.50
N VAL A 610 23.66 12.13 -15.59
CA VAL A 610 24.18 12.80 -16.79
C VAL A 610 24.85 11.75 -17.67
N HIS A 611 24.45 11.70 -18.93
CA HIS A 611 25.07 10.90 -19.97
C HIS A 611 25.73 11.86 -20.97
N PRO A 612 27.06 12.04 -20.92
CA PRO A 612 27.78 12.85 -21.89
C PRO A 612 27.82 12.07 -23.20
N HIS A 613 27.17 12.62 -24.24
CA HIS A 613 27.11 12.09 -25.60
C HIS A 613 26.29 10.81 -25.75
N GLU A 614 25.11 10.95 -26.33
CA GLU A 614 24.34 9.82 -26.84
C GLU A 614 24.28 9.93 -28.37
N ALA A 615 24.83 8.93 -29.06
CA ALA A 615 24.89 8.88 -30.52
C ALA A 615 23.51 8.58 -31.17
N GLU A 616 22.52 8.17 -30.38
CA GLU A 616 21.17 7.78 -30.84
C GLU A 616 20.15 8.93 -30.73
N VAL A 617 20.52 10.13 -31.17
CA VAL A 617 19.52 11.19 -31.39
C VAL A 617 18.88 10.97 -32.77
N PRO A 618 17.54 10.86 -32.88
CA PRO A 618 16.86 10.71 -34.16
C PRO A 618 17.21 11.85 -35.14
N PRO A 619 17.19 11.58 -36.47
CA PRO A 619 17.75 12.45 -37.51
C PRO A 619 17.08 13.83 -37.68
N ALA A 620 16.02 14.14 -36.93
CA ALA A 620 15.28 15.40 -37.04
C ALA A 620 15.90 16.57 -36.26
N THR A 621 16.90 16.32 -35.40
CA THR A 621 17.61 17.37 -34.66
C THR A 621 19.02 17.50 -35.24
N PRO A 622 19.51 18.71 -35.59
CA PRO A 622 20.84 18.90 -36.16
C PRO A 622 21.91 18.23 -35.28
N ALA A 623 22.86 17.56 -35.94
CA ALA A 623 23.81 16.55 -35.45
C ALA A 623 24.83 16.99 -34.37
N ALA A 624 24.44 17.88 -33.46
CA ALA A 624 25.26 18.29 -32.33
C ALA A 624 25.16 17.26 -31.19
N PRO A 625 26.27 16.92 -30.52
CA PRO A 625 26.25 16.02 -29.38
C PRO A 625 25.45 16.64 -28.23
N LEU A 626 24.30 16.04 -27.90
CA LEU A 626 23.45 16.48 -26.78
C LEU A 626 23.93 15.85 -25.47
N THR A 627 23.79 16.60 -24.36
CA THR A 627 23.92 16.02 -23.01
C THR A 627 22.56 15.55 -22.54
N ARG A 628 22.42 14.27 -22.20
CA ARG A 628 21.17 13.74 -21.64
C ARG A 628 21.23 13.75 -20.12
N ILE A 629 20.23 14.38 -19.50
CA ILE A 629 19.95 14.28 -18.07
C ILE A 629 18.74 13.37 -17.89
N ARG A 630 18.97 12.18 -17.35
CA ARG A 630 17.91 11.23 -17.01
C ARG A 630 17.39 11.51 -15.61
N ILE A 631 16.11 11.83 -15.52
CA ILE A 631 15.35 11.98 -14.27
C ILE A 631 14.52 10.70 -14.08
N ALA A 632 14.69 10.01 -12.95
CA ALA A 632 13.92 8.81 -12.61
C ALA A 632 12.93 9.13 -11.48
N PRO A 633 11.81 9.80 -11.78
CA PRO A 633 10.87 10.23 -10.76
C PRO A 633 10.13 9.05 -10.13
N GLY A 634 10.09 7.90 -10.82
CA GLY A 634 9.31 6.74 -10.46
C GLY A 634 7.89 6.82 -11.01
N HIS A 635 7.25 5.66 -11.13
CA HIS A 635 5.92 5.50 -11.72
C HIS A 635 4.83 6.46 -11.21
N HIS A 636 4.85 6.76 -9.92
CA HIS A 636 3.81 7.60 -9.31
C HIS A 636 4.02 9.10 -9.54
N ARG A 637 5.26 9.51 -9.85
CA ARG A 637 5.66 10.92 -9.96
C ARG A 637 5.90 11.35 -11.39
N GLN A 638 6.09 10.41 -12.32
CA GLN A 638 6.33 10.72 -13.73
C GLN A 638 5.16 11.50 -14.37
N PRO A 639 3.87 11.16 -14.18
CA PRO A 639 2.77 11.91 -14.78
C PRO A 639 2.72 13.37 -14.32
N ALA A 640 3.00 13.61 -13.03
CA ALA A 640 3.10 14.93 -12.43
C ALA A 640 4.22 15.78 -13.06
N LEU A 641 5.41 15.20 -13.17
CA LEU A 641 6.56 15.86 -13.78
C LEU A 641 6.29 16.18 -15.26
N VAL A 642 5.75 15.22 -16.01
CA VAL A 642 5.38 15.40 -17.41
C VAL A 642 4.33 16.50 -17.56
N GLN A 643 3.31 16.52 -16.71
CA GLN A 643 2.27 17.54 -16.74
C GLN A 643 2.84 18.93 -16.44
N ALA A 644 3.75 19.04 -15.47
CA ALA A 644 4.44 20.30 -15.14
C ALA A 644 5.28 20.81 -16.31
N LEU A 645 6.05 19.92 -16.94
CA LEU A 645 6.85 20.26 -18.14
C LEU A 645 5.95 20.63 -19.32
N ARG A 646 4.82 19.94 -19.52
CA ARG A 646 3.83 20.22 -20.57
C ARG A 646 3.14 21.54 -20.38
N ALA A 647 2.81 21.91 -19.15
CA ALA A 647 2.20 23.18 -18.83
C ALA A 647 3.17 24.35 -19.09
N ALA A 648 4.46 24.16 -18.84
CA ALA A 648 5.47 25.20 -19.02
C ALA A 648 5.93 25.37 -20.47
N ARG A 649 6.22 24.26 -21.19
CA ARG A 649 6.74 24.25 -22.56
C ARG A 649 6.22 23.04 -23.35
N PRO A 650 4.97 23.07 -23.83
CA PRO A 650 4.37 21.94 -24.56
C PRO A 650 5.17 21.58 -25.82
N GLU A 651 5.84 22.54 -26.46
CA GLU A 651 6.64 22.36 -27.67
C GLU A 651 7.90 21.50 -27.47
N LEU A 652 8.40 21.38 -26.23
CA LEU A 652 9.59 20.57 -25.92
C LEU A 652 9.26 19.09 -25.68
N LEU A 653 7.99 18.77 -25.42
CA LEU A 653 7.47 17.41 -25.28
C LEU A 653 6.99 16.92 -26.64
N GLN A 654 7.91 16.46 -27.48
CA GLN A 654 7.54 15.79 -28.71
C GLN A 654 6.91 14.44 -28.37
N GLY A 655 5.69 14.20 -28.86
CA GLY A 655 4.97 12.95 -28.67
C GLY A 655 5.82 11.76 -29.14
N GLY A 656 6.13 10.87 -28.21
CA GLY A 656 6.75 9.58 -28.48
C GLY A 656 5.72 8.49 -28.67
#